data_AF-A0A167Y4P2-F1
#
_entry.id   AF-A0A167Y4P2-F1
#
_cell.length_a   1.000
_cell.length_b   1.000
_cell.length_c   1.000
_cell.angle_alpha   90.00
_cell.angle_beta   90.00
_cell.angle_gamma   90.00
#
_symmetry.space_group_name_H-M   'P 1'
#
loop_
_entity.id
_entity.type
_entity.pdbx_description
1 polymer ?
#
loop_
_entity_poly.entity_id
_entity_poly.type
_entity_poly.pdbx_seq_one_letter_code
_entity_poly.pdbx_strand_id
1 'polypeptide(L)'
;MGSQLTYKTRKIKIVPIAIAVFLGYVLLSFIIRDTGDTAWPEKLSRFSRSGIRDGDFDRISNTTLGFEHIYAIGLKERTDKRDFLTVSASVTGFEVDWVDGVHSQELQQKALPNGYNLSTIQPNAVGCWRAHMNVLNSVIANSYSSALVLEDDADWDVNIKTQLREFARGLHSLKGDKKVSKQAPYGTDWDLLWIGGCSSRADKNETQFYAIPEDPTVPSVERRHTWFGPLDSWKEVFPEDSTRFIYRAEEGCCTYGYAVTARGAKKILTALAIDHIEAPVDLAMSELCGGTGDRERIECFAPFPNLIGTYRPAGPAFKDSDINSGDQTVHEEQAYNLVYSTRRNIHRLVSGAETVLSQWGEESPWSSGECSEVCCLLHSRMFTFHELRSKLKDAEEWSRNYFKSDKEELGLLEKADDSEFQSLDLSDNEDRGPSKLRLLLCITTNIVSTVSIVFTNKYIFSNESLRNCQMAFACYHFFITGLTLWALSRPFCGAFVAKPVSVHRNVHLVVSMCAQVILQNISLANSSIIFHQLVRLLLTPATALLGFLLYRSVIPKASILPMIVLCGGVGIVFWSDSYSTNTAVTATSKGVICAFTGVVVSAFYTSLVGSYQKKLQVNSMQLLLYQAPMGASLLLCMVPFFDTPPTTTVLSPSLYIAILASGLFACLVNVSQFAVIDAIGPVSSTVIGHLKTCTIVGLGWFLSDHSVSKQSIAGILMALLGMGWYMVAILQGRK
;
A
#
# COMPACT_ATOMS: atom_id res chain seq x y z
N MET A 1 26.64 43.09 51.54
CA MET A 1 25.69 41.96 51.37
C MET A 1 24.72 42.37 50.26
N GLY A 2 24.65 41.63 49.15
CA GLY A 2 23.97 42.10 47.93
C GLY A 2 24.62 41.53 46.67
N SER A 3 24.44 40.23 46.46
CA SER A 3 25.03 39.50 45.33
C SER A 3 24.33 39.84 44.01
N GLN A 4 25.00 40.63 43.17
CA GLN A 4 24.74 40.74 41.73
C GLN A 4 24.78 39.35 41.08
N LEU A 5 23.62 38.76 40.85
CA LEU A 5 23.51 37.44 40.22
C LEU A 5 23.60 37.61 38.70
N THR A 6 24.82 37.76 38.20
CA THR A 6 25.10 37.82 36.75
C THR A 6 24.62 36.53 36.08
N TYR A 7 23.46 36.57 35.44
CA TYR A 7 22.93 35.46 34.64
C TYR A 7 23.81 35.29 33.40
N LYS A 8 24.90 34.55 33.57
CA LYS A 8 25.90 34.29 32.54
C LYS A 8 25.30 33.33 31.53
N THR A 9 24.56 33.87 30.55
CA THR A 9 23.99 33.14 29.42
C THR A 9 25.10 32.38 28.70
N ARG A 10 25.27 31.10 29.06
CA ARG A 10 26.02 30.17 28.22
C ARG A 10 25.30 30.18 26.88
N LYS A 11 25.91 30.77 25.86
CA LYS A 11 25.60 30.49 24.45
C LYS A 11 25.98 29.03 24.19
N ILE A 12 25.13 28.11 24.67
CA ILE A 12 25.21 26.69 24.35
C ILE A 12 25.20 26.61 22.83
N LYS A 13 26.08 25.79 22.25
CA LYS A 13 26.20 25.61 20.80
C LYS A 13 25.03 24.76 20.25
N ILE A 14 23.79 25.14 20.61
CA ILE A 14 22.55 24.41 20.30
C ILE A 14 22.39 24.24 18.79
N VAL A 15 22.69 25.26 17.98
CA VAL A 15 22.55 25.15 16.52
C VAL A 15 23.55 24.16 15.91
N PRO A 16 24.88 24.21 16.19
CA PRO A 16 25.80 23.14 15.79
C PRO A 16 25.42 21.76 16.32
N ILE A 17 24.92 21.64 17.55
CA ILE A 17 24.52 20.36 18.15
C ILE A 17 23.25 19.82 17.50
N ALA A 18 22.24 20.64 17.24
CA ALA A 18 21.01 20.24 16.55
C ALA A 18 21.28 19.87 15.09
N ILE A 19 22.18 20.60 14.40
CA ILE A 19 22.65 20.24 13.06
C ILE A 19 23.44 18.91 13.11
N ALA A 20 24.31 18.70 14.10
CA ALA A 20 25.06 17.44 14.24
C ALA A 20 24.17 16.25 14.66
N VAL A 21 23.13 16.48 15.47
CA VAL A 21 22.12 15.46 15.83
C VAL A 21 21.21 15.16 14.64
N PHE A 22 20.84 16.16 13.83
CA PHE A 22 20.06 15.94 12.62
C PHE A 22 20.88 15.27 11.50
N LEU A 23 22.10 15.73 11.24
CA LEU A 23 23.03 15.07 10.31
C LEU A 23 23.39 13.67 10.82
N GLY A 24 23.56 13.51 12.13
CA GLY A 24 23.71 12.22 12.80
C GLY A 24 22.48 11.33 12.63
N TYR A 25 21.27 11.89 12.67
CA TYR A 25 20.02 11.17 12.40
C TYR A 25 19.88 10.76 10.94
N VAL A 26 20.31 11.61 9.98
CA VAL A 26 20.33 11.27 8.55
C VAL A 26 21.43 10.24 8.25
N LEU A 27 22.63 10.38 8.81
CA LEU A 27 23.69 9.37 8.73
C LEU A 27 23.26 8.06 9.38
N LEU A 28 22.62 8.10 10.54
CA LEU A 28 22.05 6.93 11.19
C LEU A 28 20.91 6.34 10.35
N SER A 29 20.10 7.15 9.66
CA SER A 29 19.07 6.68 8.72
C SER A 29 19.68 6.08 7.45
N PHE A 30 20.88 6.51 7.02
CA PHE A 30 21.67 5.91 5.94
C PHE A 30 22.33 4.59 6.39
N ILE A 31 22.86 4.54 7.61
CA ILE A 31 23.48 3.35 8.22
C ILE A 31 22.41 2.29 8.52
N ILE A 32 21.26 2.68 9.06
CA ILE A 32 20.00 1.90 9.16
C ILE A 32 19.31 1.77 7.79
N ARG A 33 20.07 1.90 6.69
CA ARG A 33 19.62 1.55 5.34
C ARG A 33 20.52 0.50 4.72
N ASP A 34 21.83 0.65 4.87
CA ASP A 34 22.82 -0.39 4.55
C ASP A 34 22.74 -1.58 5.54
N THR A 35 22.36 -1.31 6.80
CA THR A 35 21.84 -2.31 7.75
C THR A 35 20.32 -2.25 7.91
N GLY A 36 19.62 -1.55 7.01
CA GLY A 36 18.15 -1.38 7.04
C GLY A 36 17.37 -2.65 6.70
N ASP A 37 18.00 -3.56 5.95
CA ASP A 37 17.51 -4.92 5.75
C ASP A 37 17.81 -5.84 6.96
N THR A 38 18.46 -5.36 8.03
CA THR A 38 18.96 -6.20 9.14
C THR A 38 18.83 -5.64 10.58
N ALA A 39 18.39 -4.40 10.78
CA ALA A 39 18.23 -3.75 12.10
C ALA A 39 17.47 -2.41 11.95
N TRP A 40 16.51 -1.97 12.77
CA TRP A 40 15.64 -2.50 13.84
C TRP A 40 14.33 -1.64 13.82
N PRO A 41 13.14 -2.01 14.37
CA PRO A 41 12.82 -3.09 15.32
C PRO A 41 12.25 -4.33 14.64
N GLU A 42 13.12 -5.03 13.93
CA GLU A 42 13.09 -6.48 14.01
C GLU A 42 13.22 -7.01 15.46
N LYS A 43 13.58 -6.22 16.50
CA LYS A 43 13.87 -6.78 17.84
C LYS A 43 12.63 -7.09 18.67
N LEU A 44 11.51 -6.42 18.40
CA LEU A 44 10.19 -6.80 18.89
C LEU A 44 9.45 -7.74 17.91
N SER A 45 9.98 -7.98 16.71
CA SER A 45 9.42 -8.99 15.78
C SER A 45 10.28 -10.25 15.59
N ARG A 46 11.54 -10.32 16.09
CA ARG A 46 12.40 -11.53 16.14
C ARG A 46 12.04 -12.47 17.29
N PHE A 47 11.09 -12.07 18.13
CA PHE A 47 10.35 -12.99 18.98
C PHE A 47 9.13 -13.62 18.27
N SER A 48 8.86 -13.30 16.99
CA SER A 48 7.69 -13.81 16.25
C SER A 48 7.93 -14.16 14.76
N ARG A 49 8.93 -13.58 14.08
CA ARG A 49 9.34 -14.00 12.72
C ARG A 49 10.12 -15.31 12.78
N SER A 50 9.55 -16.35 12.19
CA SER A 50 10.24 -17.61 11.88
C SER A 50 11.49 -17.35 11.03
N GLY A 51 12.49 -18.21 11.16
CA GLY A 51 13.82 -18.05 10.55
C GLY A 51 13.89 -18.33 9.04
N ILE A 52 12.80 -18.07 8.31
CA ILE A 52 12.57 -18.47 6.92
C ILE A 52 12.94 -17.31 6.01
N ARG A 53 13.89 -17.55 5.09
CA ARG A 53 14.32 -16.55 4.10
C ARG A 53 13.56 -16.76 2.80
N ASP A 54 13.38 -15.69 2.02
CA ASP A 54 12.66 -15.80 0.75
C ASP A 54 13.28 -16.86 -0.17
N GLY A 55 14.61 -16.91 -0.27
CA GLY A 55 15.35 -17.90 -1.07
C GLY A 55 15.31 -19.35 -0.57
N ASP A 56 14.53 -19.65 0.46
CA ASP A 56 14.24 -21.04 0.87
C ASP A 56 13.08 -21.65 0.05
N PHE A 57 12.30 -20.80 -0.64
CA PHE A 57 11.15 -21.19 -1.47
C PHE A 57 11.43 -21.25 -2.98
N ASP A 58 12.66 -21.02 -3.43
CA ASP A 58 12.99 -20.88 -4.86
C ASP A 58 12.67 -22.14 -5.69
N ARG A 59 12.54 -23.33 -5.07
CA ARG A 59 12.09 -24.54 -5.75
C ARG A 59 10.67 -24.39 -6.33
N ILE A 60 9.80 -23.54 -5.79
CA ILE A 60 8.43 -23.31 -6.29
C ILE A 60 8.41 -22.75 -7.72
N SER A 61 9.49 -22.10 -8.15
CA SER A 61 9.62 -21.59 -9.53
C SER A 61 9.94 -22.66 -10.57
N ASN A 62 10.16 -23.93 -10.18
CA ASN A 62 10.46 -25.03 -11.09
C ASN A 62 9.23 -25.55 -11.85
N THR A 63 9.43 -26.56 -12.71
CA THR A 63 8.37 -27.21 -13.50
C THR A 63 7.41 -28.08 -12.69
N THR A 64 7.64 -28.28 -11.39
CA THR A 64 6.79 -29.07 -10.48
C THR A 64 6.16 -28.23 -9.36
N LEU A 65 6.19 -26.90 -9.49
CA LEU A 65 5.65 -25.94 -8.51
C LEU A 65 6.14 -26.18 -7.06
N GLY A 66 7.35 -26.73 -6.90
CA GLY A 66 7.92 -27.07 -5.60
C GLY A 66 7.56 -28.46 -5.06
N PHE A 67 6.57 -29.16 -5.64
CA PHE A 67 6.24 -30.55 -5.31
C PHE A 67 7.28 -31.52 -5.91
N GLU A 68 7.15 -32.82 -5.63
CA GLU A 68 7.95 -33.84 -6.33
C GLU A 68 7.34 -34.18 -7.68
N HIS A 69 6.01 -34.18 -7.78
CA HIS A 69 5.28 -34.55 -9.00
C HIS A 69 3.95 -33.78 -9.10
N ILE A 70 3.40 -33.66 -10.32
CA ILE A 70 2.07 -33.09 -10.57
C ILE A 70 1.30 -34.05 -11.48
N TYR A 71 0.11 -34.48 -11.04
CA TYR A 71 -0.83 -35.25 -11.83
C TYR A 71 -2.01 -34.40 -12.30
N ALA A 72 -2.55 -34.71 -13.47
CA ALA A 72 -3.85 -34.23 -13.93
C ALA A 72 -4.82 -35.41 -14.14
N ILE A 73 -6.04 -35.30 -13.61
CA ILE A 73 -7.11 -36.29 -13.77
C ILE A 73 -8.12 -35.78 -14.78
N GLY A 74 -8.44 -36.59 -15.77
CA GLY A 74 -9.53 -36.31 -16.70
C GLY A 74 -9.89 -37.54 -17.52
N LEU A 75 -11.10 -37.58 -18.06
CA LEU A 75 -11.47 -38.65 -18.99
C LEU A 75 -10.53 -38.63 -20.21
N LYS A 76 -10.23 -39.81 -20.76
CA LYS A 76 -9.28 -39.93 -21.88
C LYS A 76 -9.83 -39.37 -23.19
N GLU A 77 -11.15 -39.40 -23.32
CA GLU A 77 -11.90 -38.94 -24.48
C GLU A 77 -12.11 -37.42 -24.48
N ARG A 78 -11.96 -36.76 -23.31
CA ARG A 78 -12.04 -35.30 -23.14
C ARG A 78 -10.76 -34.60 -23.59
N THR A 79 -10.36 -34.84 -24.82
CA THR A 79 -9.17 -34.21 -25.43
C THR A 79 -9.27 -32.69 -25.42
N ASP A 80 -10.48 -32.15 -25.53
CA ASP A 80 -10.77 -30.72 -25.39
C ASP A 80 -10.27 -30.11 -24.07
N LYS A 81 -10.53 -30.80 -22.94
CA LYS A 81 -10.02 -30.37 -21.63
C LYS A 81 -8.53 -30.67 -21.47
N ARG A 82 -8.07 -31.85 -21.93
CA ARG A 82 -6.66 -32.26 -21.81
C ARG A 82 -5.71 -31.32 -22.55
N ASP A 83 -6.05 -30.95 -23.79
CA ASP A 83 -5.25 -30.04 -24.61
C ASP A 83 -5.18 -28.66 -23.93
N PHE A 84 -6.31 -28.14 -23.46
CA PHE A 84 -6.36 -26.82 -22.81
C PHE A 84 -5.56 -26.78 -21.50
N LEU A 85 -5.72 -27.77 -20.61
CA LEU A 85 -4.94 -27.83 -19.37
C LEU A 85 -3.44 -27.95 -19.67
N THR A 86 -3.05 -28.76 -20.67
CA THR A 86 -1.65 -28.94 -21.09
C THR A 86 -1.03 -27.62 -21.60
N VAL A 87 -1.74 -26.87 -22.45
CA VAL A 87 -1.26 -25.55 -22.91
C VAL A 87 -1.20 -24.55 -21.75
N SER A 88 -2.17 -24.58 -20.83
CA SER A 88 -2.22 -23.68 -19.66
C SER A 88 -1.04 -23.92 -18.70
N ALA A 89 -0.73 -25.18 -18.42
CA ALA A 89 0.43 -25.57 -17.61
C ALA A 89 1.74 -25.13 -18.30
N SER A 90 1.85 -25.36 -19.61
CA SER A 90 3.01 -24.96 -20.42
C SER A 90 3.27 -23.45 -20.39
N VAL A 91 2.27 -22.59 -20.57
CA VAL A 91 2.48 -21.12 -20.52
C VAL A 91 2.81 -20.62 -19.12
N THR A 92 2.33 -21.32 -18.08
CA THR A 92 2.68 -21.03 -16.68
C THR A 92 4.07 -21.61 -16.30
N GLY A 93 4.67 -22.42 -17.18
CA GLY A 93 5.96 -23.06 -17.00
C GLY A 93 5.97 -24.17 -15.95
N PHE A 94 4.96 -25.04 -15.95
CA PHE A 94 4.96 -26.31 -15.21
C PHE A 94 4.40 -27.45 -16.05
N GLU A 95 4.69 -28.68 -15.64
CA GLU A 95 4.37 -29.91 -16.38
C GLU A 95 3.40 -30.78 -15.56
N VAL A 96 2.59 -31.60 -16.24
CA VAL A 96 1.59 -32.49 -15.62
C VAL A 96 1.60 -33.87 -16.27
N ASP A 97 1.51 -34.92 -15.46
CA ASP A 97 1.35 -36.29 -15.93
C ASP A 97 -0.14 -36.69 -15.85
N TRP A 98 -0.70 -37.14 -16.97
CA TRP A 98 -2.12 -37.49 -17.06
C TRP A 98 -2.42 -38.87 -16.48
N VAL A 99 -3.46 -38.94 -15.65
CA VAL A 99 -4.08 -40.19 -15.21
C VAL A 99 -5.50 -40.26 -15.76
N ASP A 100 -5.80 -41.37 -16.43
CA ASP A 100 -7.11 -41.59 -17.06
C ASP A 100 -8.21 -41.69 -15.99
N GLY A 101 -9.22 -40.82 -16.12
CA GLY A 101 -10.47 -40.89 -15.36
C GLY A 101 -11.24 -42.17 -15.68
N VAL A 102 -12.12 -42.58 -14.77
CA VAL A 102 -12.80 -43.89 -14.85
C VAL A 102 -14.29 -43.70 -15.14
N HIS A 103 -14.77 -44.34 -16.21
CA HIS A 103 -16.19 -44.35 -16.53
C HIS A 103 -16.97 -45.22 -15.53
N SER A 104 -18.17 -44.77 -15.15
CA SER A 104 -18.98 -45.47 -14.15
C SER A 104 -19.41 -46.88 -14.60
N GLN A 105 -19.48 -47.11 -15.91
CA GLN A 105 -19.81 -48.39 -16.53
C GLN A 105 -18.63 -49.40 -16.52
N GLU A 106 -17.39 -48.94 -16.32
CA GLU A 106 -16.19 -49.79 -16.26
C GLU A 106 -15.95 -50.36 -14.86
N LEU A 107 -16.63 -49.80 -13.85
CA LEU A 107 -16.48 -50.19 -12.44
C LEU A 107 -17.04 -51.60 -12.19
N GLN A 108 -16.18 -52.49 -11.73
CA GLN A 108 -16.60 -53.80 -11.24
C GLN A 108 -17.27 -53.65 -9.87
N GLN A 109 -18.53 -54.08 -9.75
CA GLN A 109 -19.29 -54.02 -8.49
C GLN A 109 -18.56 -54.65 -7.29
N LYS A 110 -17.75 -55.69 -7.54
CA LYS A 110 -16.93 -56.39 -6.53
C LYS A 110 -15.71 -55.60 -6.04
N ALA A 111 -15.36 -54.51 -6.71
CA ALA A 111 -14.23 -53.64 -6.38
C ALA A 111 -14.67 -52.31 -5.73
N LEU A 112 -15.97 -52.12 -5.52
CA LEU A 112 -16.49 -50.99 -4.75
C LEU A 112 -16.27 -51.25 -3.24
N PRO A 113 -15.77 -50.28 -2.46
CA PRO A 113 -15.69 -50.38 -1.02
C PRO A 113 -17.08 -50.43 -0.38
N ASN A 114 -17.11 -50.79 0.90
CA ASN A 114 -18.32 -50.73 1.71
C ASN A 114 -18.90 -49.30 1.74
N GLY A 115 -20.21 -49.17 1.96
CA GLY A 115 -20.89 -47.87 2.01
C GLY A 115 -21.44 -47.36 0.67
N TYR A 116 -20.84 -47.72 -0.48
CA TYR A 116 -21.33 -47.24 -1.78
C TYR A 116 -22.69 -47.83 -2.15
N ASN A 117 -23.74 -47.02 -2.00
CA ASN A 117 -25.06 -47.30 -2.55
C ASN A 117 -25.26 -46.52 -3.86
N LEU A 118 -25.23 -47.25 -4.99
CA LEU A 118 -25.46 -46.70 -6.34
C LEU A 118 -26.88 -46.14 -6.56
N SER A 119 -27.78 -46.30 -5.59
CA SER A 119 -29.13 -45.70 -5.60
C SER A 119 -29.15 -44.29 -5.00
N THR A 120 -28.13 -43.90 -4.22
CA THR A 120 -28.05 -42.59 -3.54
C THR A 120 -26.92 -41.71 -4.08
N ILE A 121 -25.85 -42.31 -4.59
CA ILE A 121 -24.70 -41.58 -5.14
C ILE A 121 -24.71 -41.71 -6.67
N GLN A 122 -24.53 -40.59 -7.37
CA GLN A 122 -24.47 -40.57 -8.83
C GLN A 122 -23.36 -41.50 -9.35
N PRO A 123 -23.62 -42.39 -10.33
CA PRO A 123 -22.61 -43.34 -10.82
C PRO A 123 -21.29 -42.68 -11.24
N ASN A 124 -21.34 -41.52 -11.90
CA ASN A 124 -20.15 -40.81 -12.36
C ASN A 124 -19.33 -40.20 -11.20
N ALA A 125 -19.93 -39.93 -10.04
CA ALA A 125 -19.19 -39.54 -8.84
C ALA A 125 -18.37 -40.72 -8.26
N VAL A 126 -18.82 -41.97 -8.46
CA VAL A 126 -18.04 -43.18 -8.12
C VAL A 126 -16.88 -43.37 -9.12
N GLY A 127 -17.10 -43.05 -10.40
CA GLY A 127 -16.03 -42.99 -11.41
C GLY A 127 -14.95 -41.96 -11.03
N CYS A 128 -15.37 -40.76 -10.62
CA CYS A 128 -14.51 -39.72 -10.07
C CYS A 128 -13.70 -40.23 -8.88
N TRP A 129 -14.35 -40.75 -7.82
CA TRP A 129 -13.67 -41.37 -6.67
C TRP A 129 -12.57 -42.35 -7.11
N ARG A 130 -12.89 -43.27 -8.02
CA ARG A 130 -11.94 -44.29 -8.48
C ARG A 130 -10.72 -43.67 -9.16
N ALA A 131 -10.89 -42.59 -9.92
CA ALA A 131 -9.80 -41.85 -10.55
C ALA A 131 -8.87 -41.20 -9.50
N HIS A 132 -9.42 -40.51 -8.50
CA HIS A 132 -8.62 -39.96 -7.39
C HIS A 132 -7.86 -41.07 -6.63
N MET A 133 -8.53 -42.18 -6.31
CA MET A 133 -7.87 -43.32 -5.64
C MET A 133 -6.79 -43.97 -6.52
N ASN A 134 -6.90 -43.92 -7.85
CA ASN A 134 -5.83 -44.39 -8.75
C ASN A 134 -4.61 -43.47 -8.66
N VAL A 135 -4.78 -42.14 -8.65
CA VAL A 135 -3.68 -41.19 -8.46
C VAL A 135 -2.99 -41.38 -7.10
N LEU A 136 -3.76 -41.50 -6.01
CA LEU A 136 -3.19 -41.73 -4.68
C LEU A 136 -2.37 -43.03 -4.61
N ASN A 137 -2.82 -44.08 -5.31
CA ASN A 137 -2.07 -45.33 -5.43
C ASN A 137 -0.77 -45.11 -6.21
N SER A 138 -0.79 -44.35 -7.31
CA SER A 138 0.41 -43.99 -8.08
C SER A 138 1.41 -43.14 -7.28
N VAL A 139 0.95 -42.25 -6.38
CA VAL A 139 1.83 -41.52 -5.44
C VAL A 139 2.61 -42.49 -4.55
N ILE A 140 1.94 -43.52 -4.02
CA ILE A 140 2.55 -44.50 -3.11
C ILE A 140 3.45 -45.47 -3.89
N ALA A 141 3.00 -45.97 -5.04
CA ALA A 141 3.75 -46.92 -5.86
C ALA A 141 5.07 -46.35 -6.36
N ASN A 142 5.08 -45.07 -6.78
CA ASN A 142 6.29 -44.36 -7.19
C ASN A 142 7.08 -43.78 -6.01
N SER A 143 6.59 -43.91 -4.77
CA SER A 143 7.23 -43.42 -3.54
C SER A 143 7.49 -41.91 -3.49
N TYR A 144 6.70 -41.09 -4.21
CA TYR A 144 6.85 -39.63 -4.23
C TYR A 144 6.56 -39.02 -2.85
N SER A 145 7.44 -38.14 -2.36
CA SER A 145 7.27 -37.48 -1.05
C SER A 145 6.03 -36.59 -0.99
N SER A 146 5.72 -35.90 -2.09
CA SER A 146 4.56 -35.03 -2.26
C SER A 146 4.15 -34.92 -3.73
N ALA A 147 2.85 -34.95 -4.00
CA ALA A 147 2.30 -34.75 -5.33
C ALA A 147 1.12 -33.77 -5.28
N LEU A 148 1.07 -32.86 -6.26
CA LEU A 148 -0.11 -32.07 -6.59
C LEU A 148 -1.00 -32.87 -7.55
N VAL A 149 -2.31 -32.77 -7.40
CA VAL A 149 -3.32 -33.42 -8.24
C VAL A 149 -4.29 -32.34 -8.71
N LEU A 150 -4.56 -32.27 -10.01
CA LEU A 150 -5.44 -31.30 -10.66
C LEU A 150 -6.58 -32.03 -11.38
N GLU A 151 -7.77 -31.43 -11.43
CA GLU A 151 -8.89 -31.88 -12.28
C GLU A 151 -8.79 -31.27 -13.69
N ASP A 152 -9.47 -31.85 -14.68
CA ASP A 152 -9.33 -31.46 -16.09
C ASP A 152 -9.95 -30.08 -16.43
N ASP A 153 -10.83 -29.57 -15.58
CA ASP A 153 -11.39 -28.22 -15.61
C ASP A 153 -10.62 -27.21 -14.74
N ALA A 154 -9.55 -27.63 -14.05
CA ALA A 154 -8.78 -26.78 -13.14
C ALA A 154 -8.09 -25.59 -13.83
N ASP A 155 -8.18 -24.42 -13.20
CA ASP A 155 -7.57 -23.17 -13.66
C ASP A 155 -6.99 -22.38 -12.48
N TRP A 156 -6.07 -21.47 -12.76
CA TRP A 156 -5.33 -20.72 -11.75
C TRP A 156 -5.00 -19.31 -12.22
N ASP A 157 -4.71 -18.44 -11.27
CA ASP A 157 -4.20 -17.10 -11.55
C ASP A 157 -2.80 -17.22 -12.20
N VAL A 158 -2.47 -16.41 -13.20
CA VAL A 158 -1.14 -16.48 -13.87
C VAL A 158 0.02 -16.32 -12.88
N ASN A 159 -0.23 -15.70 -11.73
CA ASN A 159 0.71 -15.52 -10.62
C ASN A 159 0.81 -16.73 -9.67
N ILE A 160 0.33 -17.92 -10.04
CA ILE A 160 0.25 -19.11 -9.16
C ILE A 160 1.56 -19.45 -8.43
N LYS A 161 2.72 -19.28 -9.08
CA LYS A 161 4.04 -19.48 -8.46
C LYS A 161 4.31 -18.51 -7.30
N THR A 162 3.84 -17.27 -7.39
CA THR A 162 3.94 -16.26 -6.33
C THR A 162 2.92 -16.53 -5.22
N GLN A 163 1.68 -16.89 -5.57
CA GLN A 163 0.66 -17.29 -4.60
C GLN A 163 1.08 -18.51 -3.78
N LEU A 164 1.63 -19.54 -4.43
CA LEU A 164 2.14 -20.74 -3.79
C LEU A 164 3.34 -20.47 -2.87
N ARG A 165 4.17 -19.46 -3.17
CA ARG A 165 5.27 -19.01 -2.31
C ARG A 165 4.78 -18.41 -0.99
N GLU A 166 3.77 -17.55 -1.03
CA GLU A 166 3.16 -17.04 0.20
C GLU A 166 2.29 -18.09 0.91
N PHE A 167 1.70 -19.05 0.17
CA PHE A 167 1.05 -20.22 0.75
C PHE A 167 2.02 -21.08 1.56
N ALA A 168 3.18 -21.41 1.00
CA ALA A 168 4.27 -22.11 1.69
C ALA A 168 4.74 -21.36 2.94
N ARG A 169 4.91 -20.03 2.85
CA ARG A 169 5.24 -19.17 3.98
C ARG A 169 4.18 -19.21 5.08
N GLY A 170 2.90 -19.17 4.72
CA GLY A 170 1.79 -19.28 5.66
C GLY A 170 1.75 -20.64 6.35
N LEU A 171 1.86 -21.73 5.58
CA LEU A 171 1.90 -23.10 6.08
C LEU A 171 3.01 -23.32 7.11
N HIS A 172 4.25 -22.91 6.81
CA HIS A 172 5.36 -23.00 7.76
C HIS A 172 5.20 -22.07 8.98
N SER A 173 4.53 -20.92 8.82
CA SER A 173 4.24 -20.01 9.93
C SER A 173 3.22 -20.61 10.90
N LEU A 174 2.15 -21.23 10.40
CA LEU A 174 1.15 -21.95 11.20
C LEU A 174 1.79 -23.11 11.98
N LYS A 175 2.68 -23.86 11.32
CA LYS A 175 3.38 -25.01 11.91
C LYS A 175 4.50 -24.63 12.87
N GLY A 176 4.85 -23.34 12.97
CA GLY A 176 5.92 -22.84 13.84
C GLY A 176 7.33 -23.19 13.37
N ASP A 177 7.50 -23.56 12.09
CA ASP A 177 8.76 -24.01 11.53
C ASP A 177 9.81 -22.91 11.52
N LYS A 178 11.03 -23.24 11.95
CA LYS A 178 12.16 -22.29 12.03
C LYS A 178 13.15 -22.40 10.87
N LYS A 179 13.03 -23.45 10.05
CA LYS A 179 13.85 -23.73 8.87
C LYS A 179 12.99 -24.45 7.84
N VAL A 180 13.09 -24.06 6.57
CA VAL A 180 12.41 -24.73 5.45
C VAL A 180 13.40 -25.65 4.74
N SER A 181 12.92 -26.81 4.28
CA SER A 181 13.69 -27.68 3.41
C SER A 181 13.61 -27.14 1.98
N LYS A 182 14.75 -26.82 1.36
CA LYS A 182 14.78 -26.37 -0.04
C LYS A 182 14.28 -27.44 -1.01
N GLN A 183 14.35 -28.71 -0.61
CA GLN A 183 13.82 -29.84 -1.35
C GLN A 183 12.31 -30.01 -1.17
N ALA A 184 11.74 -29.57 -0.04
CA ALA A 184 10.31 -29.68 0.26
C ALA A 184 9.80 -28.32 0.79
N PRO A 185 9.53 -27.34 -0.09
CA PRO A 185 9.22 -25.96 0.29
C PRO A 185 7.87 -25.80 1.02
N TYR A 186 7.04 -26.84 1.04
CA TYR A 186 5.80 -26.91 1.82
C TYR A 186 5.94 -27.78 3.10
N GLY A 187 7.11 -28.37 3.36
CA GLY A 187 7.27 -29.48 4.30
C GLY A 187 6.67 -30.80 3.77
N THR A 188 6.70 -31.84 4.61
CA THR A 188 6.18 -33.20 4.30
C THR A 188 5.42 -33.82 5.48
N ASP A 189 5.00 -32.98 6.42
CA ASP A 189 4.44 -33.32 7.73
C ASP A 189 2.96 -32.94 7.87
N TRP A 190 2.37 -32.41 6.79
CA TRP A 190 0.93 -32.36 6.52
C TRP A 190 0.46 -33.62 5.77
N ASP A 191 -0.85 -33.89 5.77
CA ASP A 191 -1.46 -35.01 5.04
C ASP A 191 -2.07 -34.54 3.71
N LEU A 192 -2.81 -33.42 3.73
CA LEU A 192 -3.44 -32.84 2.54
C LEU A 192 -3.33 -31.30 2.51
N LEU A 193 -3.12 -30.72 1.32
CA LEU A 193 -3.24 -29.28 1.07
C LEU A 193 -4.39 -29.04 0.08
N TRP A 194 -5.44 -28.35 0.52
CA TRP A 194 -6.64 -28.07 -0.28
C TRP A 194 -6.45 -26.79 -1.12
N ILE A 195 -5.47 -26.83 -2.01
CA ILE A 195 -4.97 -25.66 -2.76
C ILE A 195 -6.06 -25.06 -3.67
N GLY A 196 -6.92 -25.91 -4.21
CA GLY A 196 -7.97 -25.64 -5.17
C GLY A 196 -9.30 -26.29 -4.80
N GLY A 197 -10.39 -25.56 -4.99
CA GLY A 197 -11.73 -26.01 -4.61
C GLY A 197 -12.76 -24.90 -4.73
N CYS A 198 -14.01 -25.23 -4.43
CA CYS A 198 -15.12 -24.28 -4.41
C CYS A 198 -15.11 -23.41 -3.15
N SER A 199 -14.79 -24.01 -2.00
CA SER A 199 -14.79 -23.35 -0.69
C SER A 199 -14.03 -24.19 0.34
N SER A 200 -13.51 -23.55 1.39
CA SER A 200 -12.87 -24.21 2.54
C SER A 200 -13.31 -23.54 3.84
N ARG A 201 -13.42 -24.29 4.94
CA ARG A 201 -13.84 -23.81 6.26
C ARG A 201 -12.71 -23.94 7.28
N ALA A 202 -12.52 -22.90 8.09
CA ALA A 202 -11.68 -22.97 9.29
C ALA A 202 -12.46 -23.61 10.45
N ASP A 203 -11.80 -24.45 11.26
CA ASP A 203 -12.36 -25.03 12.48
C ASP A 203 -12.90 -23.91 13.39
N LYS A 204 -14.09 -24.09 13.96
CA LYS A 204 -14.72 -23.08 14.85
C LYS A 204 -13.85 -22.72 16.06
N ASN A 205 -12.95 -23.63 16.46
CA ASN A 205 -12.00 -23.44 17.54
C ASN A 205 -10.59 -23.10 17.05
N GLU A 206 -10.38 -22.89 15.74
CA GLU A 206 -9.08 -22.49 15.22
C GLU A 206 -8.69 -21.11 15.75
N THR A 207 -7.45 -21.02 16.22
CA THR A 207 -6.85 -19.81 16.81
C THR A 207 -5.66 -19.30 15.98
N GLN A 208 -5.21 -20.10 15.01
CA GLN A 208 -4.06 -19.83 14.16
C GLN A 208 -4.49 -19.69 12.69
N PHE A 209 -4.24 -18.50 12.14
CA PHE A 209 -4.35 -18.24 10.71
C PHE A 209 -3.16 -17.40 10.25
N TYR A 210 -2.90 -17.43 8.96
CA TYR A 210 -1.99 -16.53 8.28
C TYR A 210 -2.79 -15.64 7.33
N ALA A 211 -2.54 -14.33 7.35
CA ALA A 211 -3.26 -13.37 6.51
C ALA A 211 -2.31 -12.65 5.55
N ILE A 212 -2.71 -12.60 4.28
CA ILE A 212 -2.07 -11.86 3.20
C ILE A 212 -3.04 -10.73 2.82
N PRO A 213 -2.94 -9.56 3.46
CA PRO A 213 -3.84 -8.44 3.20
C PRO A 213 -3.50 -7.72 1.90
N GLU A 214 -4.51 -7.08 1.31
CA GLU A 214 -4.49 -6.31 0.05
C GLU A 214 -4.20 -7.14 -1.23
N ASP A 215 -4.25 -8.49 -1.19
CA ASP A 215 -3.88 -9.41 -2.28
C ASP A 215 -4.63 -9.12 -3.61
N PRO A 216 -3.94 -8.72 -4.71
CA PRO A 216 -4.56 -8.36 -5.97
C PRO A 216 -5.11 -9.59 -6.72
N THR A 217 -4.78 -10.80 -6.27
CA THR A 217 -5.31 -12.05 -6.81
C THR A 217 -6.51 -12.57 -6.01
N VAL A 218 -6.99 -11.80 -5.02
CA VAL A 218 -8.21 -12.09 -4.26
C VAL A 218 -9.40 -11.37 -4.92
N PRO A 219 -10.40 -12.11 -5.43
CA PRO A 219 -11.65 -11.54 -5.97
C PRO A 219 -12.48 -10.87 -4.86
N SER A 220 -13.34 -9.89 -5.17
CA SER A 220 -14.29 -9.36 -4.16
C SER A 220 -15.31 -10.41 -3.73
N VAL A 221 -15.84 -10.29 -2.51
CA VAL A 221 -16.81 -11.23 -1.93
C VAL A 221 -18.06 -11.35 -2.81
N GLU A 222 -18.54 -10.24 -3.38
CA GLU A 222 -19.67 -10.21 -4.33
C GLU A 222 -19.45 -11.05 -5.61
N ARG A 223 -18.19 -11.35 -5.96
CA ARG A 223 -17.79 -12.07 -7.18
C ARG A 223 -17.23 -13.46 -6.89
N ARG A 224 -17.24 -13.88 -5.61
CA ARG A 224 -16.90 -15.25 -5.19
C ARG A 224 -18.14 -16.12 -5.16
N HIS A 225 -17.99 -17.35 -5.62
CA HIS A 225 -18.97 -18.40 -5.41
C HIS A 225 -18.51 -19.33 -4.28
N THR A 226 -18.36 -18.74 -3.08
CA THR A 226 -17.92 -19.41 -1.85
C THR A 226 -19.02 -19.32 -0.78
N TRP A 227 -19.33 -20.43 -0.10
CA TRP A 227 -20.38 -20.46 0.93
C TRP A 227 -19.84 -20.67 2.36
N PHE A 228 -18.63 -21.21 2.51
CA PHE A 228 -17.87 -21.22 3.77
C PHE A 228 -16.56 -20.42 3.62
N GLY A 229 -15.82 -20.22 4.70
CA GLY A 229 -14.59 -19.42 4.70
C GLY A 229 -13.90 -19.33 6.07
N PRO A 230 -13.09 -18.28 6.30
CA PRO A 230 -12.48 -17.98 7.61
C PRO A 230 -13.54 -17.56 8.64
N LEU A 231 -13.15 -17.57 9.92
CA LEU A 231 -14.03 -17.13 11.01
C LEU A 231 -14.32 -15.63 10.91
N ASP A 232 -15.54 -15.21 11.24
CA ASP A 232 -15.97 -13.80 11.14
C ASP A 232 -15.13 -12.86 12.01
N SER A 233 -14.65 -13.33 13.16
CA SER A 233 -13.71 -12.60 14.04
C SER A 233 -12.35 -12.31 13.39
N TRP A 234 -11.98 -13.03 12.33
CA TRP A 234 -10.78 -12.73 11.54
C TRP A 234 -11.09 -11.69 10.46
N LYS A 235 -12.30 -11.73 9.88
CA LYS A 235 -12.80 -10.79 8.87
C LYS A 235 -12.99 -9.37 9.42
N GLU A 236 -13.38 -9.25 10.69
CA GLU A 236 -13.44 -7.97 11.41
C GLU A 236 -12.07 -7.26 11.50
N VAL A 237 -10.97 -8.02 11.49
CA VAL A 237 -9.61 -7.47 11.59
C VAL A 237 -8.95 -7.31 10.22
N PHE A 238 -9.24 -8.21 9.29
CA PHE A 238 -8.72 -8.21 7.92
C PHE A 238 -9.88 -8.30 6.93
N PRO A 239 -10.18 -7.22 6.17
CA PRO A 239 -11.28 -7.21 5.22
C PRO A 239 -11.21 -8.40 4.27
N GLU A 240 -12.25 -9.23 4.30
CA GLU A 240 -12.31 -10.49 3.54
C GLU A 240 -12.15 -10.25 2.03
N ASP A 241 -12.70 -9.14 1.53
CA ASP A 241 -12.63 -8.67 0.14
C ASP A 241 -11.22 -8.65 -0.45
N SER A 242 -10.21 -8.28 0.35
CA SER A 242 -8.84 -8.07 -0.11
C SER A 242 -7.80 -8.93 0.63
N THR A 243 -8.24 -9.87 1.46
CA THR A 243 -7.32 -10.69 2.27
C THR A 243 -7.40 -12.16 1.86
N ARG A 244 -6.24 -12.77 1.57
CA ARG A 244 -6.13 -14.22 1.50
C ARG A 244 -5.75 -14.77 2.87
N PHE A 245 -6.55 -15.68 3.38
CA PHE A 245 -6.29 -16.41 4.62
C PHE A 245 -5.67 -17.77 4.30
N ILE A 246 -4.88 -18.29 5.22
CA ILE A 246 -4.40 -19.68 5.21
C ILE A 246 -4.59 -20.23 6.62
N TYR A 247 -5.19 -21.41 6.73
CA TYR A 247 -5.54 -22.03 8.00
C TYR A 247 -5.55 -23.55 7.89
N ARG A 248 -5.62 -24.22 9.05
CA ARG A 248 -5.98 -25.65 9.13
C ARG A 248 -7.43 -25.80 8.70
N ALA A 249 -7.67 -26.63 7.70
CA ALA A 249 -9.02 -26.85 7.18
C ALA A 249 -9.80 -27.83 8.07
N GLU A 250 -11.02 -27.45 8.45
CA GLU A 250 -12.03 -28.37 9.00
C GLU A 250 -12.82 -29.02 7.85
N GLU A 251 -13.22 -28.23 6.86
CA GLU A 251 -13.92 -28.71 5.66
C GLU A 251 -13.31 -28.14 4.37
N GLY A 252 -13.42 -28.89 3.29
CA GLY A 252 -13.21 -28.46 1.91
C GLY A 252 -14.32 -28.98 1.00
N CYS A 253 -14.51 -28.37 -0.17
CA CYS A 253 -15.44 -28.86 -1.18
C CYS A 253 -14.90 -28.58 -2.58
N CYS A 254 -15.17 -29.51 -3.51
CA CYS A 254 -14.56 -29.63 -4.83
C CYS A 254 -13.04 -29.88 -4.77
N THR A 255 -12.51 -30.69 -5.69
CA THR A 255 -11.12 -31.17 -5.66
C THR A 255 -10.27 -30.69 -6.83
N TYR A 256 -10.67 -29.56 -7.45
CA TYR A 256 -10.00 -28.88 -8.58
C TYR A 256 -8.47 -28.87 -8.50
N GLY A 257 -7.92 -28.68 -7.30
CA GLY A 257 -6.50 -28.92 -7.04
C GLY A 257 -6.22 -29.29 -5.59
N TYR A 258 -5.57 -30.42 -5.32
CA TYR A 258 -5.12 -30.75 -3.97
C TYR A 258 -3.76 -31.42 -3.99
N ALA A 259 -2.95 -31.21 -2.96
CA ALA A 259 -1.69 -31.93 -2.82
C ALA A 259 -1.78 -32.94 -1.67
N VAL A 260 -1.05 -34.05 -1.79
CA VAL A 260 -0.91 -35.10 -0.78
C VAL A 260 0.56 -35.43 -0.54
N THR A 261 0.91 -35.78 0.70
CA THR A 261 2.18 -36.48 0.98
C THR A 261 2.02 -37.99 0.80
N ALA A 262 3.11 -38.74 0.69
CA ALA A 262 3.06 -40.22 0.74
C ALA A 262 2.37 -40.76 2.01
N ARG A 263 2.35 -39.99 3.11
CA ARG A 263 1.64 -40.30 4.35
C ARG A 263 0.14 -40.04 4.21
N GLY A 264 -0.24 -38.85 3.71
CA GLY A 264 -1.63 -38.50 3.45
C GLY A 264 -2.32 -39.41 2.43
N ALA A 265 -1.63 -39.73 1.32
CA ALA A 265 -2.15 -40.65 0.30
C ALA A 265 -2.49 -42.03 0.88
N LYS A 266 -1.67 -42.55 1.81
CA LYS A 266 -1.96 -43.81 2.52
C LYS A 266 -3.20 -43.69 3.41
N LYS A 267 -3.30 -42.64 4.23
CA LYS A 267 -4.46 -42.39 5.09
C LYS A 267 -5.77 -42.31 4.28
N ILE A 268 -5.76 -41.53 3.20
CA ILE A 268 -6.94 -41.31 2.36
C ILE A 268 -7.33 -42.60 1.61
N LEU A 269 -6.37 -43.37 1.08
CA LEU A 269 -6.68 -44.67 0.47
C LEU A 269 -7.24 -45.69 1.47
N THR A 270 -6.68 -45.77 2.67
CA THR A 270 -7.20 -46.68 3.70
C THR A 270 -8.65 -46.32 4.02
N ALA A 271 -8.90 -45.07 4.41
CA ALA A 271 -10.24 -44.62 4.76
C ALA A 271 -11.24 -44.77 3.60
N LEU A 272 -10.91 -44.30 2.40
CA LEU A 272 -11.87 -44.14 1.31
C LEU A 272 -11.91 -45.31 0.31
N ALA A 273 -10.99 -46.27 0.38
CA ALA A 273 -10.95 -47.41 -0.54
C ALA A 273 -10.75 -48.78 0.12
N ILE A 274 -10.36 -48.85 1.40
CA ILE A 274 -10.26 -50.10 2.16
C ILE A 274 -11.40 -50.21 3.18
N ASP A 275 -11.66 -49.14 3.92
CA ASP A 275 -12.64 -49.14 5.01
C ASP A 275 -14.07 -48.96 4.47
N HIS A 276 -14.50 -47.72 4.20
CA HIS A 276 -15.81 -47.41 3.61
C HIS A 276 -15.92 -45.98 3.05
N ILE A 277 -16.89 -45.77 2.15
CA ILE A 277 -17.26 -44.43 1.68
C ILE A 277 -18.75 -44.37 1.32
N GLU A 278 -19.44 -43.42 1.95
CA GLU A 278 -20.89 -43.18 1.82
C GLU A 278 -21.20 -41.81 1.17
N ALA A 279 -20.20 -41.19 0.54
CA ALA A 279 -20.24 -39.83 0.01
C ALA A 279 -19.47 -39.67 -1.32
N PRO A 280 -19.65 -38.57 -2.07
CA PRO A 280 -18.70 -38.12 -3.09
C PRO A 280 -17.30 -37.92 -2.51
N VAL A 281 -16.27 -38.04 -3.35
CA VAL A 281 -14.86 -38.09 -2.91
C VAL A 281 -14.39 -36.81 -2.22
N ASP A 282 -14.86 -35.64 -2.66
CA ASP A 282 -14.53 -34.35 -2.05
C ASP A 282 -15.15 -34.21 -0.66
N LEU A 283 -16.43 -34.52 -0.49
CA LEU A 283 -17.08 -34.55 0.82
C LEU A 283 -16.43 -35.59 1.75
N ALA A 284 -16.07 -36.76 1.22
CA ALA A 284 -15.39 -37.81 1.99
C ALA A 284 -13.97 -37.40 2.46
N MET A 285 -13.24 -36.64 1.64
CA MET A 285 -11.96 -36.03 2.02
C MET A 285 -12.13 -34.87 2.99
N SER A 286 -13.24 -34.13 2.91
CA SER A 286 -13.64 -33.11 3.88
C SER A 286 -13.88 -33.70 5.27
N GLU A 287 -14.60 -34.82 5.36
CA GLU A 287 -14.83 -35.56 6.61
C GLU A 287 -13.52 -36.01 7.28
N LEU A 288 -12.50 -36.38 6.49
CA LEU A 288 -11.15 -36.68 7.00
C LEU A 288 -10.42 -35.44 7.55
N CYS A 289 -10.61 -34.26 6.96
CA CYS A 289 -10.02 -33.01 7.47
C CYS A 289 -10.66 -32.56 8.80
N GLY A 290 -11.97 -32.75 8.94
CA GLY A 290 -12.71 -32.44 10.16
C GLY A 290 -12.54 -33.49 11.26
N GLY A 291 -12.35 -34.76 10.88
CA GLY A 291 -12.47 -35.89 11.80
C GLY A 291 -13.92 -36.15 12.21
N THR A 292 -14.85 -36.05 11.24
CA THR A 292 -16.28 -36.20 11.46
C THR A 292 -16.75 -37.62 11.16
N GLY A 293 -17.91 -38.01 11.71
CA GLY A 293 -18.42 -39.37 11.61
C GLY A 293 -17.59 -40.35 12.45
N ASP A 294 -17.12 -41.41 11.82
CA ASP A 294 -16.25 -42.44 12.42
C ASP A 294 -14.78 -42.33 11.95
N ARG A 295 -14.41 -41.25 11.24
CA ARG A 295 -13.10 -41.10 10.58
C ARG A 295 -12.04 -40.42 11.44
N GLU A 296 -10.81 -40.90 11.36
CA GLU A 296 -9.66 -40.27 12.01
C GLU A 296 -9.29 -38.95 11.31
N ARG A 297 -9.09 -37.87 12.10
CA ARG A 297 -8.70 -36.56 11.58
C ARG A 297 -7.30 -36.58 10.96
N ILE A 298 -7.17 -36.02 9.75
CA ILE A 298 -5.89 -35.87 9.04
C ILE A 298 -5.43 -34.40 9.04
N GLU A 299 -4.12 -34.17 8.86
CA GLU A 299 -3.55 -32.81 8.86
C GLU A 299 -3.83 -32.09 7.52
N CYS A 300 -4.95 -31.35 7.45
CA CYS A 300 -5.34 -30.55 6.29
C CYS A 300 -5.06 -29.05 6.46
N PHE A 301 -4.57 -28.38 5.40
CA PHE A 301 -4.47 -26.92 5.33
C PHE A 301 -5.06 -26.39 4.02
N ALA A 302 -5.70 -25.22 4.06
CA ALA A 302 -6.32 -24.58 2.90
C ALA A 302 -6.02 -23.08 2.84
N PRO A 303 -5.85 -22.50 1.64
CA PRO A 303 -5.99 -21.08 1.40
C PRO A 303 -7.47 -20.71 1.20
N PHE A 304 -7.85 -19.50 1.59
CA PHE A 304 -9.15 -18.91 1.29
C PHE A 304 -9.02 -17.44 0.84
N PRO A 305 -9.54 -17.08 -0.35
CA PRO A 305 -10.04 -17.97 -1.40
C PRO A 305 -8.98 -18.99 -1.83
N ASN A 306 -9.43 -20.10 -2.42
CA ASN A 306 -8.53 -21.10 -2.99
C ASN A 306 -7.63 -20.47 -4.09
N LEU A 307 -6.48 -21.09 -4.38
CA LEU A 307 -5.54 -20.63 -5.42
C LEU A 307 -5.87 -21.18 -6.81
N ILE A 308 -6.55 -22.33 -6.85
CA ILE A 308 -6.98 -23.02 -8.05
C ILE A 308 -8.52 -23.09 -8.03
N GLY A 309 -9.14 -22.70 -9.14
CA GLY A 309 -10.58 -22.76 -9.36
C GLY A 309 -10.94 -23.71 -10.50
N THR A 310 -12.20 -23.67 -10.93
CA THR A 310 -12.66 -24.31 -12.16
C THR A 310 -12.85 -23.27 -13.26
N TYR A 311 -12.63 -23.69 -14.51
CA TYR A 311 -12.89 -22.94 -15.71
C TYR A 311 -13.92 -23.65 -16.59
N ARG A 312 -14.87 -22.86 -17.10
CA ARG A 312 -15.90 -23.30 -18.05
C ARG A 312 -15.78 -22.49 -19.35
N PRO A 313 -15.56 -23.14 -20.51
CA PRO A 313 -15.51 -22.45 -21.79
C PRO A 313 -16.90 -21.89 -22.15
N ALA A 314 -16.94 -20.80 -22.93
CA ALA A 314 -18.19 -20.31 -23.49
C ALA A 314 -18.85 -21.41 -24.36
N GLY A 315 -20.12 -21.72 -24.11
CA GLY A 315 -20.81 -22.79 -24.81
C GLY A 315 -21.95 -23.43 -24.00
N PRO A 316 -22.43 -24.61 -24.44
CA PRO A 316 -23.49 -25.35 -23.76
C PRO A 316 -23.03 -26.02 -22.45
N ALA A 317 -23.81 -25.86 -21.39
CA ALA A 317 -23.52 -26.34 -20.03
C ALA A 317 -23.25 -27.86 -19.92
N PHE A 318 -23.79 -28.68 -20.84
CA PHE A 318 -23.48 -30.13 -20.87
C PHE A 318 -21.98 -30.45 -21.05
N LYS A 319 -21.16 -29.48 -21.50
CA LYS A 319 -19.71 -29.66 -21.64
C LYS A 319 -18.92 -29.45 -20.35
N ASP A 320 -19.51 -28.81 -19.34
CA ASP A 320 -18.82 -28.39 -18.12
C ASP A 320 -18.34 -29.58 -17.30
N SER A 321 -19.26 -30.50 -16.98
CA SER A 321 -19.06 -31.58 -16.03
C SER A 321 -19.43 -32.92 -16.63
N ASP A 322 -18.54 -33.90 -16.45
CA ASP A 322 -18.79 -35.29 -16.79
C ASP A 322 -19.47 -36.05 -15.63
N ILE A 323 -19.62 -35.40 -14.46
CA ILE A 323 -20.33 -35.93 -13.28
C ILE A 323 -21.82 -35.57 -13.34
N ASN A 324 -22.13 -34.28 -13.52
CA ASN A 324 -23.50 -33.78 -13.58
C ASN A 324 -23.98 -33.62 -15.02
N SER A 325 -25.19 -34.09 -15.31
CA SER A 325 -25.86 -33.86 -16.60
C SER A 325 -26.24 -32.39 -16.77
N GLY A 326 -25.33 -31.58 -17.30
CA GLY A 326 -25.65 -30.23 -17.79
C GLY A 326 -26.62 -30.27 -18.98
N ASP A 327 -27.33 -29.18 -19.21
CA ASP A 327 -28.29 -29.05 -20.31
C ASP A 327 -27.69 -28.34 -21.54
N GLN A 328 -28.53 -27.97 -22.50
CA GLN A 328 -28.10 -27.22 -23.70
C GLN A 328 -28.16 -25.70 -23.51
N THR A 329 -28.31 -25.18 -22.28
CA THR A 329 -28.22 -23.73 -22.06
C THR A 329 -26.82 -23.25 -22.35
N VAL A 330 -26.72 -22.14 -23.09
CA VAL A 330 -25.44 -21.55 -23.47
C VAL A 330 -25.10 -20.44 -22.49
N HIS A 331 -23.91 -20.51 -21.90
CA HIS A 331 -23.36 -19.48 -21.03
C HIS A 331 -22.06 -18.90 -21.60
N GLU A 332 -21.67 -17.75 -21.09
CA GLU A 332 -20.38 -17.14 -21.37
C GLU A 332 -19.23 -17.89 -20.67
N GLU A 333 -17.99 -17.58 -21.06
CA GLU A 333 -16.78 -18.11 -20.45
C GLU A 333 -16.67 -17.66 -18.98
N GLN A 334 -16.39 -18.61 -18.08
CA GLN A 334 -16.34 -18.38 -16.63
C GLN A 334 -15.08 -18.99 -16.02
N ALA A 335 -14.38 -18.23 -15.18
CA ALA A 335 -13.34 -18.75 -14.29
C ALA A 335 -13.75 -18.44 -12.84
N TYR A 336 -13.91 -19.46 -12.01
CA TYR A 336 -14.48 -19.31 -10.67
C TYR A 336 -13.41 -18.93 -9.65
N ASN A 337 -13.68 -17.89 -8.84
CA ASN A 337 -12.85 -17.45 -7.71
C ASN A 337 -11.41 -16.97 -8.06
N LEU A 338 -11.13 -16.63 -9.34
CA LEU A 338 -9.82 -16.16 -9.84
C LEU A 338 -9.89 -14.72 -10.37
N VAL A 339 -8.82 -13.92 -10.29
CA VAL A 339 -8.78 -12.56 -10.86
C VAL A 339 -8.18 -12.56 -12.27
N TYR A 340 -6.97 -13.10 -12.42
CA TYR A 340 -6.24 -13.17 -13.69
C TYR A 340 -6.13 -14.63 -14.16
N SER A 341 -7.28 -15.23 -14.50
CA SER A 341 -7.36 -16.60 -15.01
C SER A 341 -6.38 -16.85 -16.15
N THR A 342 -5.64 -17.95 -16.05
CA THR A 342 -4.68 -18.41 -17.08
C THR A 342 -5.43 -18.83 -18.34
N ARG A 343 -6.51 -19.62 -18.19
CA ARG A 343 -7.30 -20.08 -19.34
C ARG A 343 -8.00 -18.93 -20.08
N ARG A 344 -8.58 -17.94 -19.38
CA ARG A 344 -9.16 -16.74 -20.02
C ARG A 344 -8.12 -15.86 -20.74
N ASN A 345 -6.88 -15.86 -20.23
CA ASN A 345 -5.76 -15.13 -20.85
C ASN A 345 -4.96 -15.97 -21.87
N ILE A 346 -5.36 -17.21 -22.19
CA ILE A 346 -4.51 -18.17 -22.91
C ILE A 346 -4.01 -17.65 -24.26
N HIS A 347 -4.86 -16.99 -25.04
CA HIS A 347 -4.47 -16.42 -26.33
C HIS A 347 -3.48 -15.26 -26.21
N ARG A 348 -3.51 -14.50 -25.10
CA ARG A 348 -2.53 -13.44 -24.80
C ARG A 348 -1.18 -14.04 -24.40
N LEU A 349 -1.21 -15.04 -23.51
CA LEU A 349 0.00 -15.74 -23.04
C LEU A 349 0.72 -16.47 -24.19
N VAL A 350 -0.02 -17.22 -25.02
CA VAL A 350 0.53 -17.93 -26.19
C VAL A 350 1.06 -16.98 -27.26
N SER A 351 0.52 -15.76 -27.38
CA SER A 351 1.05 -14.73 -28.30
C SER A 351 2.20 -13.90 -27.71
N GLY A 352 2.62 -14.17 -26.47
CA GLY A 352 3.73 -13.46 -25.82
C GLY A 352 3.40 -12.03 -25.41
N ALA A 353 2.13 -11.73 -25.11
CA ALA A 353 1.74 -10.42 -24.61
C ALA A 353 2.30 -10.17 -23.20
N GLU A 354 2.93 -9.00 -22.97
CA GLU A 354 3.54 -8.63 -21.68
C GLU A 354 2.51 -8.36 -20.56
N THR A 355 1.20 -8.38 -20.88
CA THR A 355 0.11 -8.04 -19.96
C THR A 355 -1.07 -9.01 -20.03
N VAL A 356 -1.63 -9.29 -18.86
CA VAL A 356 -2.85 -10.08 -18.65
C VAL A 356 -4.00 -9.16 -18.23
N LEU A 357 -5.22 -9.60 -18.53
CA LEU A 357 -6.44 -8.89 -18.19
C LEU A 357 -7.12 -9.53 -16.97
N SER A 358 -7.57 -8.68 -16.04
CA SER A 358 -8.52 -9.06 -15.00
C SER A 358 -9.85 -9.41 -15.64
N GLN A 359 -10.49 -10.49 -15.21
CA GLN A 359 -11.83 -10.85 -15.73
C GLN A 359 -12.96 -9.89 -15.27
N TRP A 360 -12.64 -8.89 -14.45
CA TRP A 360 -13.56 -7.84 -13.99
C TRP A 360 -13.07 -6.41 -14.27
N GLY A 361 -12.04 -6.25 -15.13
CA GLY A 361 -11.52 -4.93 -15.48
C GLY A 361 -11.03 -4.12 -14.27
N GLU A 362 -11.13 -2.79 -14.35
CA GLU A 362 -10.69 -1.85 -13.30
C GLU A 362 -11.69 -1.70 -12.13
N GLU A 363 -12.73 -2.53 -12.05
CA GLU A 363 -13.81 -2.39 -11.05
C GLU A 363 -13.38 -2.72 -9.60
N SER A 364 -12.20 -3.31 -9.41
CA SER A 364 -11.66 -3.68 -8.11
C SER A 364 -10.70 -2.62 -7.55
N PRO A 365 -10.91 -2.09 -6.33
CA PRO A 365 -10.01 -1.09 -5.73
C PRO A 365 -8.59 -1.59 -5.41
N TRP A 366 -8.33 -2.90 -5.40
CA TRP A 366 -7.05 -3.51 -5.04
C TRP A 366 -6.42 -4.40 -6.15
N SER A 367 -7.14 -4.67 -7.24
CA SER A 367 -6.61 -5.38 -8.40
C SER A 367 -6.79 -4.56 -9.69
N SER A 368 -5.74 -4.47 -10.52
CA SER A 368 -5.77 -3.63 -11.72
C SER A 368 -6.45 -4.35 -12.89
N GLY A 369 -7.14 -3.60 -13.74
CA GLY A 369 -7.82 -4.16 -14.92
C GLY A 369 -6.87 -4.83 -15.91
N GLU A 370 -5.66 -4.30 -16.00
CA GLU A 370 -4.53 -4.90 -16.73
C GLU A 370 -3.34 -5.02 -15.77
N CYS A 371 -2.59 -6.11 -15.85
CA CYS A 371 -1.40 -6.34 -15.04
C CYS A 371 -0.27 -6.90 -15.93
N SER A 372 0.96 -6.39 -15.75
CA SER A 372 2.15 -7.04 -16.31
C SER A 372 2.63 -8.15 -15.38
N GLU A 373 3.34 -9.16 -15.92
CA GLU A 373 3.88 -10.35 -15.20
C GLU A 373 4.68 -10.05 -13.91
N VAL A 374 5.00 -8.79 -13.62
CA VAL A 374 5.93 -8.35 -12.57
C VAL A 374 5.25 -7.55 -11.45
N CYS A 375 3.95 -7.20 -11.55
CA CYS A 375 3.37 -6.13 -10.73
C CYS A 375 2.61 -6.55 -9.44
N CYS A 376 2.69 -7.81 -9.01
CA CYS A 376 1.98 -8.30 -7.81
C CYS A 376 2.91 -8.76 -6.67
N LEU A 377 3.44 -7.81 -5.89
CA LEU A 377 4.20 -8.09 -4.65
C LEU A 377 3.65 -7.32 -3.44
N LEU A 378 3.21 -8.04 -2.41
CA LEU A 378 2.64 -7.49 -1.18
C LEU A 378 3.37 -7.88 0.09
N HIS A 379 3.07 -7.15 1.17
CA HIS A 379 3.68 -7.32 2.48
C HIS A 379 2.79 -8.17 3.39
N SER A 380 3.20 -9.41 3.67
CA SER A 380 2.48 -10.35 4.55
C SER A 380 2.83 -10.21 6.05
N ARG A 381 1.89 -10.59 6.94
CA ARG A 381 2.07 -10.57 8.42
C ARG A 381 1.28 -11.69 9.10
N MET A 382 1.91 -12.34 10.07
CA MET A 382 1.30 -13.29 11.01
C MET A 382 0.70 -12.54 12.22
N PHE A 383 -0.41 -13.05 12.75
CA PHE A 383 -1.08 -12.54 13.96
C PHE A 383 -1.47 -13.70 14.88
N THR A 384 -1.59 -13.45 16.19
CA THR A 384 -1.92 -14.48 17.19
C THR A 384 -3.16 -14.15 18.02
N PHE A 385 -3.87 -15.19 18.49
CA PHE A 385 -5.08 -15.06 19.33
C PHE A 385 -4.87 -14.18 20.58
N HIS A 386 -3.65 -14.13 21.12
CA HIS A 386 -3.33 -13.28 22.27
C HIS A 386 -3.33 -11.78 21.94
N GLU A 387 -2.89 -11.40 20.74
CA GLU A 387 -2.99 -10.02 20.22
C GLU A 387 -4.44 -9.66 19.85
N LEU A 388 -5.19 -10.62 19.31
CA LEU A 388 -6.62 -10.51 19.02
C LEU A 388 -7.44 -10.25 20.30
N ARG A 389 -7.17 -10.97 21.39
CA ARG A 389 -7.88 -10.80 22.67
C ARG A 389 -7.69 -9.42 23.31
N SER A 390 -6.59 -8.71 22.99
CA SER A 390 -6.42 -7.30 23.36
C SER A 390 -7.38 -6.43 22.57
N LYS A 391 -7.38 -6.56 21.24
CA LYS A 391 -8.20 -5.72 20.34
C LYS A 391 -9.69 -5.98 20.45
N LEU A 392 -10.10 -7.23 20.71
CA LEU A 392 -11.49 -7.61 20.93
C LEU A 392 -12.05 -6.98 22.20
N LYS A 393 -11.26 -6.79 23.26
CA LYS A 393 -11.70 -6.03 24.44
C LYS A 393 -11.94 -4.56 24.11
N ASP A 394 -11.01 -3.93 23.38
CA ASP A 394 -11.15 -2.55 22.93
C ASP A 394 -12.39 -2.38 22.02
N ALA A 395 -12.69 -3.38 21.17
CA ALA A 395 -13.86 -3.41 20.29
C ALA A 395 -15.19 -3.69 21.03
N GLU A 396 -15.21 -4.61 22.01
CA GLU A 396 -16.37 -4.86 22.88
C GLU A 396 -16.71 -3.67 23.77
N GLU A 397 -15.71 -2.86 24.16
CA GLU A 397 -15.90 -1.63 24.91
C GLU A 397 -16.38 -0.49 24.00
N TRP A 398 -15.85 -0.39 22.77
CA TRP A 398 -16.33 0.55 21.76
C TRP A 398 -17.79 0.25 21.34
N SER A 399 -18.10 -1.01 21.02
CA SER A 399 -19.44 -1.45 20.61
C SER A 399 -20.50 -1.22 21.70
N ARG A 400 -20.19 -1.53 22.96
CA ARG A 400 -21.09 -1.23 24.11
C ARG A 400 -21.36 0.26 24.27
N ASN A 401 -20.39 1.13 23.97
CA ASN A 401 -20.59 2.56 24.03
C ASN A 401 -21.36 3.09 22.80
N TYR A 402 -21.15 2.51 21.62
CA TYR A 402 -21.85 2.85 20.38
C TYR A 402 -23.36 2.56 20.50
N PHE A 403 -23.75 1.32 20.83
CA PHE A 403 -25.17 0.92 21.01
C PHE A 403 -25.88 1.63 22.17
N LYS A 404 -25.11 2.24 23.09
CA LYS A 404 -25.68 3.05 24.18
C LYS A 404 -25.99 4.48 23.72
N SER A 405 -25.14 5.06 22.86
CA SER A 405 -25.40 6.35 22.20
C SER A 405 -26.60 6.26 21.26
N ASP A 406 -26.66 5.21 20.44
CA ASP A 406 -27.70 5.01 19.42
C ASP A 406 -29.12 4.96 20.03
N LYS A 407 -29.27 4.35 21.22
CA LYS A 407 -30.53 4.33 21.97
C LYS A 407 -30.92 5.67 22.60
N GLU A 408 -29.96 6.53 22.93
CA GLU A 408 -30.26 7.91 23.39
C GLU A 408 -30.63 8.80 22.20
N GLU A 409 -30.06 8.56 21.01
CA GLU A 409 -30.31 9.32 19.78
C GLU A 409 -31.67 8.95 19.13
N LEU A 410 -32.02 7.65 19.07
CA LEU A 410 -33.34 7.17 18.63
C LEU A 410 -34.50 7.72 19.50
N GLY A 411 -34.31 7.82 20.82
CA GLY A 411 -35.31 8.38 21.74
C GLY A 411 -35.47 9.91 21.66
N LEU A 412 -34.60 10.60 20.91
CA LEU A 412 -34.72 12.02 20.59
C LEU A 412 -35.34 12.24 19.20
N LEU A 413 -35.06 11.36 18.24
CA LEU A 413 -35.63 11.41 16.89
C LEU A 413 -37.14 11.12 16.87
N GLU A 414 -37.62 10.18 17.70
CA GLU A 414 -39.05 9.85 17.85
C GLU A 414 -39.91 11.02 18.43
N LYS A 415 -39.28 12.13 18.82
CA LYS A 415 -39.96 13.37 19.28
C LYS A 415 -39.91 14.52 18.28
N ALA A 416 -39.29 14.34 17.11
CA ALA A 416 -39.01 15.42 16.17
C ALA A 416 -39.83 15.35 14.86
N ASP A 417 -40.57 14.26 14.62
CA ASP A 417 -41.13 13.91 13.30
C ASP A 417 -42.61 14.30 13.10
N ASP A 418 -43.12 15.28 13.84
CA ASP A 418 -44.54 15.70 13.85
C ASP A 418 -44.80 17.03 13.08
N SER A 419 -43.87 17.49 12.23
CA SER A 419 -44.07 18.71 11.44
C SER A 419 -43.41 18.73 10.04
N GLU A 420 -44.27 18.65 9.02
CA GLU A 420 -44.13 19.17 7.64
C GLU A 420 -43.08 18.54 6.69
N PHE A 421 -43.55 17.49 6.01
CA PHE A 421 -43.08 17.08 4.69
C PHE A 421 -43.76 17.91 3.58
N GLN A 422 -43.01 18.63 2.74
CA GLN A 422 -43.52 19.09 1.44
C GLN A 422 -42.44 19.23 0.34
N SER A 423 -42.28 18.15 -0.43
CA SER A 423 -41.98 18.06 -1.87
C SER A 423 -41.51 19.30 -2.67
N LEU A 424 -40.45 19.16 -3.49
CA LEU A 424 -40.59 18.94 -4.96
C LEU A 424 -39.25 18.86 -5.74
N ASP A 425 -39.30 17.99 -6.76
CA ASP A 425 -38.62 17.96 -8.07
C ASP A 425 -37.10 17.87 -8.28
N LEU A 426 -36.79 16.84 -9.09
CA LEU A 426 -35.60 16.63 -9.90
C LEU A 426 -35.57 17.64 -11.08
N SER A 427 -34.38 18.13 -11.42
CA SER A 427 -34.06 18.52 -12.79
C SER A 427 -32.58 18.29 -13.08
N ASP A 428 -32.30 17.62 -14.19
CA ASP A 428 -30.94 17.44 -14.71
C ASP A 428 -30.33 18.78 -15.14
N ASN A 429 -29.02 18.98 -14.89
CA ASN A 429 -28.04 19.20 -15.97
C ASN A 429 -26.59 19.41 -15.52
N GLU A 430 -25.70 19.11 -16.47
CA GLU A 430 -24.31 19.57 -16.63
C GLU A 430 -23.26 19.16 -15.58
N ASP A 431 -22.63 18.03 -15.88
CA ASP A 431 -21.17 17.85 -15.98
C ASP A 431 -20.31 19.12 -15.77
N ARG A 432 -19.66 19.24 -14.60
CA ARG A 432 -18.78 20.36 -14.25
C ARG A 432 -17.33 19.92 -14.03
N GLY A 433 -16.58 19.87 -15.13
CA GLY A 433 -15.16 20.20 -15.06
C GLY A 433 -14.97 21.61 -14.43
N PRO A 434 -13.92 21.85 -13.62
CA PRO A 434 -13.74 23.13 -12.94
C PRO A 434 -13.62 24.26 -13.96
N SER A 435 -14.49 25.27 -13.86
CA SER A 435 -14.48 26.39 -14.81
C SER A 435 -13.10 27.05 -14.85
N LYS A 436 -12.62 27.40 -16.05
CA LYS A 436 -11.29 28.01 -16.26
C LYS A 436 -11.09 29.26 -15.38
N LEU A 437 -12.18 29.98 -15.09
CA LEU A 437 -12.22 31.11 -14.17
C LEU A 437 -11.95 30.70 -12.71
N ARG A 438 -12.58 29.63 -12.20
CA ARG A 438 -12.35 29.11 -10.84
C ARG A 438 -10.89 28.69 -10.67
N LEU A 439 -10.32 27.98 -11.64
CA LEU A 439 -8.91 27.60 -11.63
C LEU A 439 -7.99 28.83 -11.62
N LEU A 440 -8.22 29.82 -12.50
CA LEU A 440 -7.44 31.05 -12.56
C LEU A 440 -7.50 31.85 -11.25
N LEU A 441 -8.67 31.93 -10.60
CA LEU A 441 -8.85 32.55 -9.29
C LEU A 441 -8.08 31.80 -8.20
N CYS A 442 -8.12 30.47 -8.17
CA CYS A 442 -7.33 29.67 -7.23
C CYS A 442 -5.82 29.87 -7.41
N ILE A 443 -5.31 29.86 -8.65
CA ILE A 443 -3.90 30.10 -8.96
C ILE A 443 -3.47 31.50 -8.50
N THR A 444 -4.27 32.52 -8.83
CA THR A 444 -3.99 33.93 -8.47
C THR A 444 -3.97 34.12 -6.96
N THR A 445 -4.97 33.59 -6.26
CA THR A 445 -5.05 33.57 -4.79
C THR A 445 -3.82 32.88 -4.19
N ASN A 446 -3.38 31.78 -4.77
CA ASN A 446 -2.24 31.01 -4.29
C ASN A 446 -0.91 31.74 -4.46
N ILE A 447 -0.73 32.51 -5.53
CA ILE A 447 0.46 33.34 -5.75
C ILE A 447 0.44 34.55 -4.81
N VAL A 448 -0.65 35.32 -4.79
CA VAL A 448 -0.79 36.54 -3.98
C VAL A 448 -0.63 36.24 -2.49
N SER A 449 -1.31 35.22 -1.97
CA SER A 449 -1.17 34.83 -0.55
C SER A 449 0.24 34.35 -0.20
N THR A 450 0.95 33.65 -1.11
CA THR A 450 2.35 33.23 -0.87
C THR A 450 3.30 34.43 -0.86
N VAL A 451 3.08 35.44 -1.71
CA VAL A 451 3.86 36.68 -1.70
C VAL A 451 3.59 37.46 -0.41
N SER A 452 2.31 37.67 -0.06
CA SER A 452 1.88 38.42 1.11
C SER A 452 2.45 37.83 2.40
N ILE A 453 2.36 36.51 2.63
CA ILE A 453 2.90 35.91 3.86
C ILE A 453 4.42 36.11 4.00
N VAL A 454 5.20 36.07 2.92
CA VAL A 454 6.66 36.30 2.96
C VAL A 454 6.99 37.73 3.38
N PHE A 455 6.32 38.73 2.82
CA PHE A 455 6.55 40.13 3.17
C PHE A 455 5.94 40.50 4.54
N THR A 456 4.77 39.98 4.90
CA THR A 456 4.18 40.14 6.24
C THR A 456 5.09 39.54 7.31
N ASN A 457 5.65 38.34 7.11
CA ASN A 457 6.63 37.76 8.03
C ASN A 457 7.89 38.64 8.15
N LYS A 458 8.40 39.20 7.04
CA LYS A 458 9.54 40.16 7.07
C LYS A 458 9.22 41.39 7.93
N TYR A 459 8.02 41.97 7.79
CA TYR A 459 7.56 43.13 8.57
C TYR A 459 7.36 42.82 10.06
N ILE A 460 6.86 41.63 10.39
CA ILE A 460 6.77 41.15 11.77
C ILE A 460 8.18 41.08 12.38
N PHE A 461 9.12 40.43 11.69
CA PHE A 461 10.49 40.23 12.18
C PHE A 461 11.41 41.45 12.09
N SER A 462 11.00 42.57 11.49
CA SER A 462 11.75 43.83 11.60
C SER A 462 11.61 44.50 12.96
N ASN A 463 10.60 44.12 13.77
CA ASN A 463 10.43 44.62 15.13
C ASN A 463 11.37 43.88 16.10
N GLU A 464 12.12 44.63 16.91
CA GLU A 464 13.16 44.08 17.79
C GLU A 464 12.63 43.01 18.76
N SER A 465 11.45 43.22 19.34
CA SER A 465 10.81 42.27 20.28
C SER A 465 10.35 40.95 19.64
N LEU A 466 10.17 40.87 18.31
CA LEU A 466 9.71 39.66 17.61
C LEU A 466 10.73 39.07 16.63
N ARG A 467 11.84 39.77 16.37
CA ARG A 467 12.91 39.37 15.44
C ARG A 467 13.46 37.95 15.69
N ASN A 468 13.43 37.52 16.95
CA ASN A 468 13.93 36.22 17.42
C ASN A 468 12.81 35.25 17.85
N CYS A 469 11.58 35.40 17.34
CA CYS A 469 10.41 34.58 17.70
C CYS A 469 9.93 33.67 16.55
N GLN A 470 10.82 33.28 15.65
CA GLN A 470 10.46 32.68 14.36
C GLN A 470 9.88 31.27 14.48
N MET A 471 10.29 30.49 15.48
CA MET A 471 9.75 29.15 15.71
C MET A 471 8.35 29.20 16.32
N ALA A 472 8.07 30.21 17.16
CA ALA A 472 6.73 30.48 17.68
C ALA A 472 5.76 30.87 16.55
N PHE A 473 6.21 31.69 15.58
CA PHE A 473 5.42 31.99 14.38
C PHE A 473 5.19 30.76 13.49
N ALA A 474 6.21 29.92 13.29
CA ALA A 474 6.04 28.67 12.57
C ALA A 474 5.03 27.74 13.29
N CYS A 475 5.13 27.61 14.61
CA CYS A 475 4.18 26.86 15.44
C CYS A 475 2.74 27.38 15.28
N TYR A 476 2.54 28.70 15.28
CA TYR A 476 1.24 29.34 15.04
C TYR A 476 0.69 29.00 13.64
N HIS A 477 1.49 29.11 12.58
CA HIS A 477 1.07 28.76 11.23
C HIS A 477 0.75 27.26 11.09
N PHE A 478 1.49 26.37 11.74
CA PHE A 478 1.20 24.93 11.77
C PHE A 478 -0.11 24.61 12.51
N PHE A 479 -0.36 25.26 13.66
CA PHE A 479 -1.60 25.13 14.41
C PHE A 479 -2.82 25.57 13.57
N ILE A 480 -2.75 26.76 12.97
CA ILE A 480 -3.80 27.31 12.10
C ILE A 480 -4.02 26.44 10.85
N THR A 481 -2.95 25.88 10.27
CA THR A 481 -3.05 24.93 9.15
C THR A 481 -3.78 23.64 9.57
N GLY A 482 -3.47 23.10 10.75
CA GLY A 482 -4.15 21.94 11.32
C GLY A 482 -5.64 22.20 11.57
N LEU A 483 -5.99 23.36 12.14
CA LEU A 483 -7.38 23.78 12.36
C LEU A 483 -8.15 23.92 11.04
N THR A 484 -7.51 24.51 10.02
CA THR A 484 -8.09 24.69 8.67
C THR A 484 -8.38 23.33 8.02
N LEU A 485 -7.41 22.42 8.04
CA LEU A 485 -7.58 21.07 7.49
C LEU A 485 -8.64 20.26 8.26
N TRP A 486 -8.69 20.39 9.60
CA TRP A 486 -9.70 19.76 10.43
C TRP A 486 -11.11 20.25 10.05
N ALA A 487 -11.32 21.57 9.95
CA ALA A 487 -12.60 22.15 9.55
C ALA A 487 -13.04 21.68 8.15
N LEU A 488 -12.11 21.68 7.18
CA LEU A 488 -12.38 21.22 5.81
C LEU A 488 -12.71 19.72 5.70
N SER A 489 -12.23 18.90 6.64
CA SER A 489 -12.54 17.46 6.72
C SER A 489 -13.88 17.12 7.40
N ARG A 490 -14.59 18.12 7.95
CA ARG A 490 -15.89 17.89 8.61
C ARG A 490 -17.05 17.87 7.61
N PRO A 491 -18.17 17.17 7.94
CA PRO A 491 -19.32 17.02 7.03
C PRO A 491 -19.88 18.34 6.48
N PHE A 492 -19.81 19.43 7.27
CA PHE A 492 -20.26 20.76 6.86
C PHE A 492 -19.48 21.36 5.68
N CYS A 493 -18.21 20.98 5.48
CA CYS A 493 -17.39 21.47 4.37
C CYS A 493 -17.12 20.40 3.29
N GLY A 494 -17.06 19.12 3.68
CA GLY A 494 -16.99 17.98 2.75
C GLY A 494 -15.82 17.97 1.76
N ALA A 495 -14.78 18.80 1.97
CA ALA A 495 -13.79 19.09 0.93
C ALA A 495 -12.82 17.93 0.66
N PHE A 496 -12.62 17.04 1.64
CA PHE A 496 -11.96 15.74 1.47
C PHE A 496 -12.29 14.80 2.64
N VAL A 497 -12.35 13.49 2.37
CA VAL A 497 -12.52 12.46 3.42
C VAL A 497 -11.17 12.14 4.06
N ALA A 498 -11.10 12.08 5.39
CA ALA A 498 -9.88 11.77 6.13
C ALA A 498 -9.68 10.26 6.29
N LYS A 499 -8.65 9.68 5.64
CA LYS A 499 -8.24 8.28 5.84
C LYS A 499 -7.39 8.16 7.12
N PRO A 500 -7.72 7.27 8.07
CA PRO A 500 -6.99 7.17 9.35
C PRO A 500 -5.55 6.69 9.14
N VAL A 501 -4.58 7.44 9.68
CA VAL A 501 -3.15 7.08 9.63
C VAL A 501 -2.59 6.94 11.05
N SER A 502 -1.97 5.79 11.34
CA SER A 502 -1.35 5.52 12.65
C SER A 502 -0.31 6.59 13.02
N VAL A 503 -0.53 7.24 14.18
CA VAL A 503 0.29 8.33 14.73
C VAL A 503 1.77 7.93 14.81
N HIS A 504 2.07 6.73 15.33
CA HIS A 504 3.44 6.23 15.47
C HIS A 504 4.19 6.11 14.14
N ARG A 505 3.48 5.74 13.06
CA ARG A 505 4.07 5.60 11.71
C ARG A 505 4.39 6.96 11.08
N ASN A 506 3.75 8.04 11.54
CA ASN A 506 3.97 9.41 11.04
C ASN A 506 5.06 10.19 11.79
N VAL A 507 5.52 9.76 12.98
CA VAL A 507 6.49 10.51 13.80
C VAL A 507 7.78 10.84 13.01
N HIS A 508 8.32 9.90 12.24
CA HIS A 508 9.52 10.12 11.41
C HIS A 508 9.34 11.23 10.36
N LEU A 509 8.16 11.28 9.72
CA LEU A 509 7.82 12.32 8.76
C LEU A 509 7.69 13.69 9.46
N VAL A 510 7.03 13.74 10.62
CA VAL A 510 6.86 14.97 11.41
C VAL A 510 8.20 15.51 11.91
N VAL A 511 9.09 14.66 12.41
CA VAL A 511 10.45 15.07 12.84
C VAL A 511 11.23 15.66 11.66
N SER A 512 11.19 14.99 10.49
CA SER A 512 11.85 15.48 9.27
C SER A 512 11.24 16.79 8.77
N MET A 513 9.92 16.93 8.84
CA MET A 513 9.16 18.15 8.51
C MET A 513 9.55 19.32 9.43
N CYS A 514 9.59 19.12 10.74
CA CYS A 514 10.01 20.15 11.69
C CYS A 514 11.49 20.52 11.50
N ALA A 515 12.36 19.55 11.23
CA ALA A 515 13.78 19.81 10.98
C ALA A 515 14.02 20.72 9.76
N GLN A 516 13.37 20.47 8.61
CA GLN A 516 13.48 21.37 7.45
C GLN A 516 12.93 22.77 7.78
N VAL A 517 11.82 22.87 8.52
CA VAL A 517 11.17 24.14 8.88
C VAL A 517 12.08 24.97 9.80
N ILE A 518 12.69 24.34 10.79
CA ILE A 518 13.65 24.99 11.69
C ILE A 518 14.86 25.51 10.89
N LEU A 519 15.45 24.68 10.03
CA LEU A 519 16.63 25.07 9.24
C LEU A 519 16.33 26.18 8.22
N GLN A 520 15.18 26.10 7.53
CA GLN A 520 14.75 27.13 6.58
C GLN A 520 14.44 28.46 7.28
N ASN A 521 13.76 28.45 8.43
CA ASN A 521 13.50 29.68 9.19
C ASN A 521 14.79 30.28 9.77
N ILE A 522 15.72 29.46 10.30
CA ILE A 522 17.05 29.95 10.72
C ILE A 522 17.86 30.50 9.53
N SER A 523 17.73 29.92 8.34
CA SER A 523 18.32 30.48 7.12
C SER A 523 17.73 31.86 6.82
N LEU A 524 16.41 31.99 6.72
CA LEU A 524 15.70 33.23 6.43
C LEU A 524 16.01 34.35 7.44
N ALA A 525 16.20 33.99 8.71
CA ALA A 525 16.56 34.89 9.80
C ALA A 525 17.95 35.52 9.68
N ASN A 526 18.89 34.78 9.07
CA ASN A 526 20.32 35.09 9.06
C ASN A 526 20.85 35.31 7.63
N SER A 527 19.96 35.51 6.64
CA SER A 527 20.31 35.74 5.23
C SER A 527 19.24 36.53 4.48
N SER A 528 19.55 37.00 3.26
CA SER A 528 18.60 37.75 2.45
C SER A 528 17.48 36.83 1.91
N ILE A 529 16.29 37.40 1.72
CA ILE A 529 15.14 36.68 1.13
C ILE A 529 15.48 36.15 -0.26
N ILE A 530 16.21 36.94 -1.05
CA ILE A 530 16.64 36.60 -2.41
C ILE A 530 17.56 35.36 -2.38
N PHE A 531 18.59 35.36 -1.52
CA PHE A 531 19.48 34.21 -1.33
C PHE A 531 18.71 32.95 -0.90
N HIS A 532 17.82 33.07 0.08
CA HIS A 532 17.01 31.95 0.58
C HIS A 532 16.13 31.33 -0.52
N GLN A 533 15.45 32.15 -1.34
CA GLN A 533 14.60 31.65 -2.43
C GLN A 533 15.41 31.03 -3.58
N LEU A 534 16.61 31.56 -3.88
CA LEU A 534 17.51 31.00 -4.89
C LEU A 534 18.05 29.63 -4.49
N VAL A 535 18.53 29.48 -3.26
CA VAL A 535 19.02 28.19 -2.74
C VAL A 535 17.90 27.14 -2.75
N ARG A 536 16.65 27.55 -2.48
CA ARG A 536 15.48 26.66 -2.54
C ARG A 536 15.20 26.08 -3.94
N LEU A 537 15.65 26.71 -5.03
CA LEU A 537 15.53 26.15 -6.39
C LEU A 537 16.32 24.84 -6.54
N LEU A 538 17.38 24.64 -5.75
CA LEU A 538 18.16 23.40 -5.72
C LEU A 538 17.41 22.22 -5.10
N LEU A 539 16.22 22.42 -4.50
CA LEU A 539 15.39 21.35 -3.96
C LEU A 539 14.98 20.34 -5.04
N THR A 540 14.61 20.80 -6.23
CA THR A 540 14.21 19.91 -7.35
C THR A 540 15.34 18.96 -7.78
N PRO A 541 16.55 19.45 -8.16
CA PRO A 541 17.64 18.57 -8.52
C PRO A 541 18.16 17.74 -7.33
N ALA A 542 18.15 18.28 -6.11
CA ALA A 542 18.51 17.52 -4.91
C ALA A 542 17.53 16.36 -4.67
N THR A 543 16.22 16.57 -4.84
CA THR A 543 15.20 15.51 -4.67
C THR A 543 15.31 14.44 -5.75
N ALA A 544 15.61 14.81 -7.01
CA ALA A 544 15.84 13.86 -8.08
C ALA A 544 17.10 13.01 -7.85
N LEU A 545 18.21 13.65 -7.48
CA LEU A 545 19.47 12.96 -7.13
C LEU A 545 19.27 12.05 -5.92
N LEU A 546 18.59 12.53 -4.88
CA LEU A 546 18.31 11.75 -3.67
C LEU A 546 17.34 10.59 -3.97
N GLY A 547 16.36 10.78 -4.86
CA GLY A 547 15.48 9.71 -5.35
C GLY A 547 16.26 8.59 -6.07
N PHE A 548 17.21 8.96 -6.92
CA PHE A 548 18.10 8.02 -7.60
C PHE A 548 19.02 7.28 -6.61
N LEU A 549 19.71 8.01 -5.73
CA LEU A 549 20.63 7.43 -4.72
C LEU A 549 19.91 6.58 -3.66
N LEU A 550 18.70 7.00 -3.27
CA LEU A 550 17.93 6.28 -2.26
C LEU A 550 17.09 5.17 -2.87
N TYR A 551 16.17 5.48 -3.77
CA TYR A 551 15.13 4.54 -4.22
C TYR A 551 15.45 3.86 -5.55
N ARG A 552 16.69 4.00 -6.07
CA ARG A 552 17.13 3.54 -7.40
C ARG A 552 16.17 3.99 -8.53
N SER A 553 15.47 5.11 -8.36
CA SER A 553 14.53 5.60 -9.35
C SER A 553 15.27 6.07 -10.60
N VAL A 554 14.94 5.50 -11.76
CA VAL A 554 15.57 5.87 -13.03
C VAL A 554 15.23 7.32 -13.37
N ILE A 555 16.26 8.18 -13.46
CA ILE A 555 16.10 9.55 -13.97
C ILE A 555 16.06 9.47 -15.51
N PRO A 556 15.01 9.99 -16.18
CA PRO A 556 14.99 10.05 -17.64
C PRO A 556 16.20 10.83 -18.16
N LYS A 557 16.90 10.30 -19.17
CA LYS A 557 18.10 10.95 -19.75
C LYS A 557 17.81 12.38 -20.24
N ALA A 558 16.58 12.62 -20.71
CA ALA A 558 16.07 13.94 -21.12
C ALA A 558 16.05 14.98 -19.98
N SER A 559 15.98 14.57 -18.71
CA SER A 559 15.91 15.46 -17.54
C SER A 559 17.27 15.91 -17.01
N ILE A 560 18.37 15.28 -17.46
CA ILE A 560 19.74 15.56 -16.96
C ILE A 560 20.22 16.94 -17.39
N LEU A 561 20.13 17.26 -18.69
CA LEU A 561 20.57 18.55 -19.24
C LEU A 561 19.80 19.75 -18.64
N PRO A 562 18.45 19.70 -18.49
CA PRO A 562 17.71 20.70 -17.74
C PRO A 562 18.19 20.93 -16.29
N MET A 563 18.54 19.87 -15.56
CA MET A 563 19.08 19.99 -14.20
C MET A 563 20.46 20.66 -14.17
N ILE A 564 21.31 20.42 -15.17
CA ILE A 564 22.60 21.11 -15.31
C ILE A 564 22.39 22.61 -15.54
N VAL A 565 21.48 22.99 -16.45
CA VAL A 565 21.14 24.39 -16.73
C VAL A 565 20.58 25.10 -15.49
N LEU A 566 19.70 24.43 -14.74
CA LEU A 566 19.15 24.93 -13.47
C LEU A 566 20.27 25.22 -12.45
N CYS A 567 21.13 24.23 -12.18
CA CYS A 567 22.23 24.36 -11.22
C CYS A 567 23.26 25.42 -11.65
N GLY A 568 23.55 25.51 -12.95
CA GLY A 568 24.40 26.55 -13.53
C GLY A 568 23.83 27.95 -13.32
N GLY A 569 22.53 28.14 -13.57
CA GLY A 569 21.83 29.40 -13.33
C GLY A 569 21.92 29.85 -11.87
N VAL A 570 21.59 28.97 -10.92
CA VAL A 570 21.71 29.27 -9.47
C VAL A 570 23.16 29.57 -9.07
N GLY A 571 24.13 28.84 -9.61
CA GLY A 571 25.56 29.07 -9.38
C GLY A 571 26.05 30.43 -9.87
N ILE A 572 25.60 30.87 -11.05
CA ILE A 572 25.92 32.19 -11.60
C ILE A 572 25.39 33.29 -10.69
N VAL A 573 24.13 33.21 -10.23
CA VAL A 573 23.57 34.23 -9.33
C VAL A 573 24.30 34.25 -7.99
N PHE A 574 24.63 33.08 -7.42
CA PHE A 574 25.40 33.00 -6.18
C PHE A 574 26.79 33.63 -6.33
N TRP A 575 27.47 33.39 -7.46
CA TRP A 575 28.77 34.00 -7.73
C TRP A 575 28.67 35.52 -7.93
N SER A 576 27.72 36.01 -8.73
CA SER A 576 27.57 37.44 -9.01
C SER A 576 27.09 38.25 -7.80
N ASP A 577 26.21 37.70 -6.97
CA ASP A 577 25.72 38.35 -5.74
C ASP A 577 26.77 38.31 -4.61
N SER A 578 27.70 37.34 -4.63
CA SER A 578 28.85 37.27 -3.72
C SER A 578 30.04 38.15 -4.15
N TYR A 579 30.15 38.50 -5.44
CA TYR A 579 31.25 39.30 -5.99
C TYR A 579 30.90 40.78 -6.19
N SER A 580 29.64 41.14 -6.42
CA SER A 580 29.24 42.52 -6.75
C SER A 580 29.24 43.49 -5.55
N THR A 581 29.34 42.98 -4.32
CA THR A 581 29.25 43.78 -3.09
C THR A 581 30.45 43.54 -2.17
N ASN A 582 31.37 44.51 -2.16
CA ASN A 582 32.43 44.60 -1.13
C ASN A 582 31.86 44.93 0.28
N THR A 583 30.55 45.15 0.40
CA THR A 583 29.83 45.14 1.67
C THR A 583 29.47 43.70 2.05
N ALA A 584 30.00 43.25 3.19
CA ALA A 584 29.86 41.90 3.71
C ALA A 584 28.45 41.31 3.52
N VAL A 585 28.41 40.14 2.88
CA VAL A 585 27.20 39.35 2.58
C VAL A 585 26.22 39.40 3.76
N THR A 586 25.00 39.90 3.52
CA THR A 586 23.93 39.94 4.55
C THR A 586 23.49 38.55 5.01
N ALA A 587 23.97 37.49 4.35
CA ALA A 587 23.98 36.13 4.85
C ALA A 587 25.17 35.87 5.78
N THR A 588 24.88 35.75 7.07
CA THR A 588 25.85 35.24 8.06
C THR A 588 26.24 33.80 7.67
N SER A 589 27.47 33.36 7.94
CA SER A 589 27.93 31.98 7.68
C SER A 589 26.97 30.90 8.20
N LYS A 590 26.36 31.15 9.37
CA LYS A 590 25.27 30.35 9.95
C LYS A 590 24.05 30.22 9.01
N GLY A 591 23.60 31.32 8.39
CA GLY A 591 22.45 31.34 7.50
C GLY A 591 22.70 30.59 6.18
N VAL A 592 23.92 30.69 5.64
CA VAL A 592 24.36 29.94 4.45
C VAL A 592 24.37 28.42 4.73
N ILE A 593 24.99 27.99 5.82
CA ILE A 593 25.03 26.56 6.21
C ILE A 593 23.61 26.03 6.41
N CYS A 594 22.75 26.74 7.16
CA CYS A 594 21.36 26.33 7.36
C CYS A 594 20.55 26.28 6.05
N ALA A 595 20.83 27.14 5.06
CA ALA A 595 20.15 27.13 3.77
C ALA A 595 20.41 25.83 3.00
N PHE A 596 21.69 25.49 2.79
CA PHE A 596 22.08 24.28 2.07
C PHE A 596 21.72 23.00 2.83
N THR A 597 21.92 22.95 4.16
CA THR A 597 21.46 21.81 4.98
C THR A 597 19.94 21.67 4.87
N GLY A 598 19.19 22.77 4.97
CA GLY A 598 17.73 22.79 4.85
C GLY A 598 17.22 22.22 3.53
N VAL A 599 17.88 22.51 2.40
CA VAL A 599 17.55 21.92 1.09
C VAL A 599 17.74 20.40 1.07
N VAL A 600 18.83 19.88 1.67
CA VAL A 600 19.06 18.43 1.77
C VAL A 600 18.01 17.76 2.66
N VAL A 601 17.64 18.38 3.80
CA VAL A 601 16.55 17.89 4.66
C VAL A 601 15.23 17.86 3.91
N SER A 602 14.93 18.91 3.15
CA SER A 602 13.71 19.00 2.35
C SER A 602 13.67 17.96 1.24
N ALA A 603 14.78 17.69 0.54
CA ALA A 603 14.84 16.64 -0.46
C ALA A 603 14.55 15.26 0.15
N PHE A 604 15.09 15.00 1.35
CA PHE A 604 14.82 13.76 2.11
C PHE A 604 13.36 13.68 2.55
N TYR A 605 12.82 14.73 3.14
CA TYR A 605 11.41 14.82 3.52
C TYR A 605 10.46 14.61 2.33
N THR A 606 10.68 15.30 1.19
CA THR A 606 9.86 15.16 -0.01
C THR A 606 9.93 13.75 -0.59
N SER A 607 11.10 13.11 -0.58
CA SER A 607 11.27 11.73 -1.04
C SER A 607 10.56 10.72 -0.11
N LEU A 608 10.65 10.91 1.20
CA LEU A 608 9.91 10.12 2.20
C LEU A 608 8.40 10.26 2.03
N VAL A 609 7.89 11.50 1.89
CA VAL A 609 6.46 11.77 1.66
C VAL A 609 5.98 11.09 0.39
N GLY A 610 6.72 11.19 -0.72
CA GLY A 610 6.37 10.49 -1.97
C GLY A 610 6.35 8.97 -1.83
N SER A 611 7.26 8.39 -1.03
CA SER A 611 7.24 6.95 -0.72
C SER A 611 6.04 6.57 0.15
N TYR A 612 5.69 7.37 1.15
CA TYR A 612 4.57 7.09 2.06
C TYR A 612 3.20 7.31 1.39
N GLN A 613 3.06 8.30 0.51
CA GLN A 613 1.83 8.51 -0.27
C GLN A 613 1.49 7.28 -1.11
N LYS A 614 2.48 6.74 -1.83
CA LYS A 614 2.35 5.48 -2.59
C LYS A 614 2.03 4.29 -1.67
N LYS A 615 2.77 4.13 -0.57
CA LYS A 615 2.61 2.98 0.34
C LYS A 615 1.29 2.96 1.10
N LEU A 616 0.63 4.10 1.30
CA LEU A 616 -0.57 4.21 2.15
C LEU A 616 -1.84 4.54 1.35
N GLN A 617 -1.72 4.81 0.05
CA GLN A 617 -2.78 5.34 -0.81
C GLN A 617 -3.49 6.52 -0.12
N VAL A 618 -2.71 7.56 0.20
CA VAL A 618 -3.17 8.83 0.81
C VAL A 618 -2.70 10.03 0.00
N ASN A 619 -3.56 11.03 -0.13
CA ASN A 619 -3.22 12.31 -0.73
C ASN A 619 -2.37 13.16 0.25
N SER A 620 -1.62 14.13 -0.28
CA SER A 620 -0.81 15.10 0.46
C SER A 620 -1.59 15.80 1.57
N MET A 621 -2.87 16.11 1.33
CA MET A 621 -3.76 16.83 2.25
C MET A 621 -4.12 15.98 3.48
N GLN A 622 -4.51 14.72 3.24
CA GLN A 622 -4.82 13.74 4.29
C GLN A 622 -3.58 13.46 5.17
N LEU A 623 -2.40 13.36 4.55
CA LEU A 623 -1.16 13.18 5.29
C LEU A 623 -0.81 14.42 6.13
N LEU A 624 -0.98 15.63 5.59
CA LEU A 624 -0.71 16.88 6.29
C LEU A 624 -1.68 17.14 7.45
N LEU A 625 -2.94 16.69 7.36
CA LEU A 625 -3.93 16.78 8.44
C LEU A 625 -3.41 16.16 9.76
N TYR A 626 -2.71 15.03 9.68
CA TYR A 626 -2.08 14.40 10.85
C TYR A 626 -0.72 15.01 11.21
N GLN A 627 0.06 15.46 10.21
CA GLN A 627 1.38 16.05 10.47
C GLN A 627 1.31 17.44 11.11
N ALA A 628 0.33 18.27 10.72
CA ALA A 628 0.25 19.66 11.16
C ALA A 628 0.10 19.86 12.68
N PRO A 629 -0.84 19.20 13.39
CA PRO A 629 -0.96 19.33 14.84
C PRO A 629 0.24 18.71 15.58
N MET A 630 0.75 17.55 15.14
CA MET A 630 1.95 16.95 15.72
C MET A 630 3.19 17.84 15.54
N GLY A 631 3.30 18.50 14.37
CA GLY A 631 4.35 19.44 14.06
C GLY A 631 4.27 20.72 14.88
N ALA A 632 3.07 21.24 15.14
CA ALA A 632 2.87 22.35 16.07
C ALA A 632 3.33 21.97 17.49
N SER A 633 2.94 20.81 18.01
CA SER A 633 3.40 20.33 19.32
C SER A 633 4.92 20.17 19.40
N LEU A 634 5.55 19.58 18.38
CA LEU A 634 7.01 19.40 18.35
C LEU A 634 7.76 20.74 18.21
N LEU A 635 7.25 21.68 17.40
CA LEU A 635 7.81 23.03 17.30
C LEU A 635 7.66 23.79 18.62
N LEU A 636 6.52 23.68 19.30
CA LEU A 636 6.27 24.32 20.61
C LEU A 636 7.30 23.85 21.65
N CYS A 637 7.63 22.55 21.68
CA CYS A 637 8.71 22.02 22.52
C CYS A 637 10.10 22.59 22.16
N MET A 638 10.32 23.02 20.91
CA MET A 638 11.59 23.59 20.43
C MET A 638 11.68 25.10 20.63
N VAL A 639 10.57 25.84 20.73
CA VAL A 639 10.53 27.30 20.93
C VAL A 639 11.51 27.78 22.03
N PRO A 640 11.55 27.21 23.26
CA PRO A 640 12.44 27.67 24.33
C PRO A 640 13.95 27.55 24.05
N PHE A 641 14.35 26.77 23.04
CA PHE A 641 15.74 26.52 22.69
C PHE A 641 16.27 27.39 21.53
N PHE A 642 15.36 27.91 20.69
CA PHE A 642 15.70 28.64 19.46
C PHE A 642 15.23 30.09 19.48
N ASP A 643 14.09 30.36 20.12
CA ASP A 643 13.51 31.69 20.24
C ASP A 643 13.80 32.30 21.61
N THR A 644 13.89 33.63 21.68
CA THR A 644 13.90 34.37 22.95
C THR A 644 12.50 34.88 23.25
N PRO A 645 11.96 34.73 24.48
CA PRO A 645 10.65 35.28 24.81
C PRO A 645 10.65 36.81 24.61
N PRO A 646 9.55 37.39 24.11
CA PRO A 646 9.49 38.82 23.84
C PRO A 646 9.66 39.62 25.13
N THR A 647 10.56 40.60 25.12
CA THR A 647 10.72 41.55 26.22
C THR A 647 9.42 42.31 26.45
N THR A 648 9.00 42.42 27.72
CA THR A 648 7.71 42.97 28.14
C THR A 648 7.51 44.40 27.66
N THR A 649 6.88 44.52 26.50
CA THR A 649 6.62 45.77 25.78
C THR A 649 5.24 45.67 25.16
N VAL A 650 4.47 46.77 25.19
CA VAL A 650 3.13 46.81 24.60
C VAL A 650 3.29 46.78 23.07
N LEU A 651 2.85 45.70 22.43
CA LEU A 651 2.91 45.60 20.96
C LEU A 651 1.96 46.63 20.33
N SER A 652 2.41 47.26 19.23
CA SER A 652 1.57 48.17 18.45
C SER A 652 0.35 47.44 17.86
N PRO A 653 -0.86 48.05 17.80
CA PRO A 653 -2.03 47.48 17.14
C PRO A 653 -1.78 47.03 15.69
N SER A 654 -0.93 47.75 14.95
CA SER A 654 -0.55 47.37 13.57
C SER A 654 0.19 46.03 13.51
N LEU A 655 0.94 45.68 14.56
CA LEU A 655 1.68 44.43 14.64
C LEU A 655 0.74 43.26 14.95
N TYR A 656 -0.25 43.42 15.84
CA TYR A 656 -1.30 42.41 16.05
C TYR A 656 -2.10 42.11 14.78
N ILE A 657 -2.45 43.14 14.01
CA ILE A 657 -3.13 42.97 12.70
C ILE A 657 -2.24 42.18 11.73
N ALA A 658 -0.94 42.48 11.67
CA ALA A 658 0.01 41.73 10.84
C ALA A 658 0.12 40.25 11.25
N ILE A 659 0.09 39.94 12.55
CA ILE A 659 0.11 38.56 13.07
C ILE A 659 -1.12 37.79 12.61
N LEU A 660 -2.33 38.35 12.80
CA LEU A 660 -3.58 37.74 12.37
C LEU A 660 -3.64 37.58 10.84
N ALA A 661 -3.19 38.58 10.09
CA ALA A 661 -3.09 38.51 8.64
C ALA A 661 -2.14 37.39 8.18
N SER A 662 -1.01 37.16 8.88
CA SER A 662 -0.10 36.05 8.57
C SER A 662 -0.77 34.68 8.72
N GLY A 663 -1.64 34.51 9.73
CA GLY A 663 -2.45 33.31 9.92
C GLY A 663 -3.47 33.11 8.80
N LEU A 664 -4.19 34.17 8.43
CA LEU A 664 -5.13 34.15 7.31
C LEU A 664 -4.44 33.80 5.98
N PHE A 665 -3.27 34.38 5.70
CA PHE A 665 -2.49 34.02 4.52
C PHE A 665 -2.00 32.57 4.56
N ALA A 666 -1.64 32.03 5.74
CA ALA A 666 -1.30 30.61 5.89
C ALA A 666 -2.48 29.69 5.54
N CYS A 667 -3.71 30.03 5.95
CA CYS A 667 -4.93 29.34 5.50
C CYS A 667 -5.07 29.40 3.98
N LEU A 668 -5.07 30.62 3.42
CA LEU A 668 -5.29 30.86 1.99
C LEU A 668 -4.25 30.15 1.11
N VAL A 669 -2.97 30.16 1.49
CA VAL A 669 -1.90 29.43 0.77
C VAL A 669 -2.20 27.94 0.72
N ASN A 670 -2.52 27.32 1.85
CA ASN A 670 -2.78 25.88 1.90
C ASN A 670 -4.04 25.51 1.11
N VAL A 671 -5.18 26.16 1.37
CA VAL A 671 -6.47 25.86 0.70
C VAL A 671 -6.38 26.04 -0.81
N SER A 672 -5.80 27.16 -1.27
CA SER A 672 -5.66 27.40 -2.71
C SER A 672 -4.61 26.49 -3.38
N GLN A 673 -3.57 26.07 -2.65
CA GLN A 673 -2.61 25.07 -3.14
C GLN A 673 -3.26 23.70 -3.32
N PHE A 674 -4.16 23.31 -2.41
CA PHE A 674 -4.91 22.06 -2.53
C PHE A 674 -5.86 22.06 -3.71
N ALA A 675 -6.67 23.12 -3.87
CA ALA A 675 -7.55 23.28 -5.04
C ALA A 675 -6.79 23.26 -6.38
N VAL A 676 -5.55 23.78 -6.41
CA VAL A 676 -4.67 23.70 -7.59
C VAL A 676 -4.12 22.29 -7.82
N ILE A 677 -3.65 21.59 -6.79
CA ILE A 677 -3.14 20.21 -6.91
C ILE A 677 -4.23 19.26 -7.39
N ASP A 678 -5.46 19.45 -6.90
CA ASP A 678 -6.63 18.67 -7.27
C ASP A 678 -7.05 18.92 -8.73
N ALA A 679 -7.18 20.19 -9.13
CA ALA A 679 -7.71 20.55 -10.46
C ALA A 679 -6.74 20.32 -11.65
N ILE A 680 -5.42 20.34 -11.44
CA ILE A 680 -4.43 20.15 -12.54
C ILE A 680 -3.35 19.11 -12.24
N GLY A 681 -3.42 18.42 -11.10
CA GLY A 681 -2.47 17.40 -10.68
C GLY A 681 -1.18 17.93 -10.05
N PRO A 682 -0.46 17.08 -9.29
CA PRO A 682 0.70 17.48 -8.50
C PRO A 682 1.88 17.95 -9.36
N VAL A 683 2.13 17.35 -10.53
CA VAL A 683 3.22 17.79 -11.42
C VAL A 683 2.94 19.19 -11.95
N SER A 684 1.76 19.46 -12.51
CA SER A 684 1.39 20.79 -13.01
C SER A 684 1.41 21.86 -11.91
N SER A 685 1.04 21.51 -10.68
CA SER A 685 1.11 22.42 -9.53
C SER A 685 2.53 22.96 -9.25
N THR A 686 3.57 22.19 -9.57
CA THR A 686 4.95 22.63 -9.34
C THR A 686 5.39 23.76 -10.29
N VAL A 687 4.78 23.88 -11.47
CA VAL A 687 4.97 25.03 -12.39
C VAL A 687 4.49 26.33 -11.73
N ILE A 688 3.35 26.31 -11.04
CA ILE A 688 2.85 27.45 -10.27
C ILE A 688 3.77 27.72 -9.06
N GLY A 689 4.34 26.67 -8.47
CA GLY A 689 5.42 26.76 -7.49
C GLY A 689 6.60 27.61 -7.97
N HIS A 690 7.06 27.41 -9.21
CA HIS A 690 8.12 28.21 -9.81
C HIS A 690 7.69 29.66 -10.06
N LEU A 691 6.47 29.88 -10.58
CA LEU A 691 5.94 31.22 -10.82
C LEU A 691 5.90 32.06 -9.53
N LYS A 692 5.49 31.47 -8.39
CA LYS A 692 5.57 32.11 -7.06
C LYS A 692 6.99 32.58 -6.74
N THR A 693 7.99 31.71 -6.94
CA THR A 693 9.39 32.02 -6.63
C THR A 693 9.91 33.17 -7.49
N CYS A 694 9.57 33.21 -8.78
CA CYS A 694 9.85 34.34 -9.67
C CYS A 694 9.28 35.65 -9.13
N THR A 695 7.98 35.65 -8.76
CA THR A 695 7.30 36.85 -8.26
C THR A 695 7.91 37.35 -6.94
N ILE A 696 8.28 36.46 -6.02
CA ILE A 696 8.92 36.83 -4.74
C ILE A 696 10.30 37.46 -4.99
N VAL A 697 11.12 36.91 -5.88
CA VAL A 697 12.46 37.46 -6.18
C VAL A 697 12.35 38.78 -6.93
N GLY A 698 11.46 38.88 -7.92
CA GLY A 698 11.22 40.13 -8.67
C GLY A 698 10.73 41.28 -7.79
N LEU A 699 9.76 41.03 -6.90
CA LEU A 699 9.33 42.01 -5.90
C LEU A 699 10.43 42.29 -4.86
N GLY A 700 11.23 41.28 -4.51
CA GLY A 700 12.39 41.43 -3.63
C GLY A 700 13.43 42.41 -4.18
N TRP A 701 13.68 42.39 -5.50
CA TRP A 701 14.52 43.37 -6.18
C TRP A 701 13.86 44.74 -6.30
N PHE A 702 12.58 44.82 -6.68
CA PHE A 702 11.85 46.09 -6.78
C PHE A 702 11.81 46.87 -5.45
N LEU A 703 11.80 46.15 -4.32
CA LEU A 703 11.76 46.71 -2.97
C LEU A 703 13.14 46.80 -2.28
N SER A 704 14.25 46.60 -3.02
CA SER A 704 15.61 46.72 -2.49
C SER A 704 16.40 47.80 -3.22
N ASP A 705 16.95 48.78 -2.50
CA ASP A 705 17.76 49.89 -3.04
C ASP A 705 19.14 49.48 -3.61
N HIS A 706 19.31 48.20 -4.01
CA HIS A 706 20.58 47.65 -4.47
C HIS A 706 20.58 47.49 -6.00
N SER A 707 21.64 47.94 -6.66
CA SER A 707 21.83 47.80 -8.10
C SER A 707 22.04 46.33 -8.50
N VAL A 708 21.02 45.70 -9.07
CA VAL A 708 21.08 44.30 -9.53
C VAL A 708 22.08 44.15 -10.68
N SER A 709 23.04 43.23 -10.55
CA SER A 709 24.01 42.98 -11.61
C SER A 709 23.36 42.33 -12.84
N LYS A 710 23.85 42.67 -14.05
CA LYS A 710 23.40 42.04 -15.31
C LYS A 710 23.63 40.51 -15.31
N GLN A 711 24.63 40.05 -14.57
CA GLN A 711 24.98 38.64 -14.40
C GLN A 711 23.95 37.91 -13.52
N SER A 712 23.49 38.53 -12.43
CA SER A 712 22.43 37.99 -11.57
C SER A 712 21.12 37.81 -12.35
N ILE A 713 20.78 38.75 -13.25
CA ILE A 713 19.59 38.63 -14.12
C ILE A 713 19.74 37.44 -15.09
N ALA A 714 20.89 37.30 -15.74
CA ALA A 714 21.17 36.18 -16.66
C ALA A 714 21.12 34.82 -15.95
N GLY A 715 21.68 34.72 -14.73
CA GLY A 715 21.64 33.49 -13.92
C GLY A 715 20.22 33.07 -13.52
N ILE A 716 19.33 34.02 -13.17
CA ILE A 716 17.93 33.71 -12.91
C ILE A 716 17.23 33.23 -14.17
N LEU A 717 17.36 33.93 -15.30
CA LEU A 717 16.74 33.51 -16.56
C LEU A 717 17.17 32.08 -16.95
N MET A 718 18.45 31.76 -16.80
CA MET A 718 18.99 30.42 -17.00
C MET A 718 18.35 29.39 -16.04
N ALA A 719 18.25 29.71 -14.75
CA ALA A 719 17.62 28.81 -13.77
C ALA A 719 16.13 28.54 -14.08
N LEU A 720 15.39 29.56 -14.52
CA LEU A 720 13.98 29.43 -14.92
C LEU A 720 13.82 28.59 -16.20
N LEU A 721 14.67 28.80 -17.21
CA LEU A 721 14.69 27.99 -18.43
C LEU A 721 15.02 26.52 -18.13
N GLY A 722 16.00 26.25 -17.26
CA GLY A 722 16.33 24.89 -16.81
C GLY A 722 15.16 24.20 -16.10
N MET A 723 14.44 24.91 -15.21
CA MET A 723 13.23 24.36 -14.57
C MET A 723 12.08 24.12 -15.55
N GLY A 724 11.81 25.06 -16.47
CA GLY A 724 10.76 24.91 -17.48
C GLY A 724 11.02 23.70 -18.39
N TRP A 725 12.27 23.53 -18.86
CA TRP A 725 12.68 22.41 -19.69
C TRP A 725 12.60 21.07 -18.94
N TYR A 726 12.97 21.05 -17.65
CA TYR A 726 12.86 19.86 -16.79
C TYR A 726 11.41 19.36 -16.68
N MET A 727 10.45 20.28 -16.57
CA MET A 727 9.02 19.94 -16.54
C MET A 727 8.55 19.32 -17.85
N VAL A 728 8.93 19.90 -19.00
CA VAL A 728 8.57 19.35 -20.32
C VAL A 728 9.13 17.93 -20.47
N ALA A 729 10.37 17.68 -20.06
CA ALA A 729 10.97 16.35 -20.09
C ALA A 729 10.22 15.33 -19.20
N ILE A 730 9.76 15.73 -18.01
CA ILE A 730 8.95 14.87 -17.13
C ILE A 730 7.55 14.60 -17.68
N LEU A 731 6.91 15.61 -18.29
CA LEU A 731 5.57 15.46 -18.88
C LEU A 731 5.60 14.61 -20.16
N GLN A 732 6.71 14.66 -20.92
CA GLN A 732 6.90 13.84 -22.10
C GLN A 732 7.26 12.39 -21.75
N GLY A 733 8.10 12.15 -20.74
CA GLY A 733 8.45 10.79 -20.26
C GLY A 733 7.37 10.09 -19.43
N ARG A 734 6.13 10.58 -19.48
CA ARG A 734 4.91 9.97 -18.90
C ARG A 734 3.88 9.59 -19.97
N LYS A 735 4.20 9.84 -21.25
CA LYS A 735 3.54 9.25 -22.41
C LYS A 735 4.39 8.09 -22.92
#